data_AF-A0A7S1J8Q8-F1
#
_entry.id   AF-A0A7S1J8Q8-F1
#
_cell.length_a   1.000
_cell.length_b   1.000
_cell.length_c   1.000
_cell.angle_alpha   90.00
_cell.angle_beta   90.00
_cell.angle_gamma   90.00
#
_symmetry.space_group_name_H-M   'P 1'
#
loop_
_entity.id
_entity.type
_entity.pdbx_description
1 polymer ?
#
loop_
_entity_poly.entity_id
_entity_poly.type
_entity_poly.pdbx_seq_one_letter_code
_entity_poly.pdbx_strand_id
1 'polypeptide(L)'
;MQTIFVLHTMYRSNVLCRMAAVHRAQRSQSTQAILGPMSLEAPKVLHPTISEPVIREETSFFKTGTEIAITECTAKTVLTHGNTKFVQEHENDPASVAIIHYPGAEMVFGSFHPTGSLYHKAVSMDKARAAMKSLQVALVNNNVDVLSIGGILRLGNSLDDRRRLEEYAMSCIHYETTATSLTAAEANLLSAEYKQKTTSTMDTFDLIDAIITRPTLTLEKSVRNTPLTTSKFQFNPLTNLVFTRDQQVVTAAGVVLSQLHSRQRMAEVDLIRFCLEKLEIPVLGQIPAPGKLEGGDFLPAGKELCFIGLGIRTNARAITHMLEQQWFGTTRVAVVKDLLDRKQARMHLDCVFNIAGDDVVVLMDSIIGEHSHGFRMVDEYTLVDGEYRKTRENIEFCAYLHSVGFNVIRVTDRMHHNYGCNFINCGDSRLITTDPETADHIAKSPYFHGSITNIDFREITKLYGALHCSTQIFRDIRTPQPANTVSRNETESLIVSLNTSPASRLPPRRQTTNWVLVVAPTYFAQNPETFQDNAFMQSKAAQTMTSLEIVEEACTAFSRLYTALKTNGVNVKLFHHESYHDTPDAVFPNNWFSTHSDSQTCTLYPMKYPSRQRERRRSIVTFLNSMYSNIVDLTSYEDDEDPELTKALEGTGSMVLDRVQKVAFCALSKRADEDVFNDWCAKMGYKGVTFRTVANIYHTNVMMSIGSSIAVICVDSIVPADRKRVIDQLKACGKVVIRASEQQMNAFLCNCIELQNNDGDKLLFMSEQAYNSLTENQMYALLQNVDKVVPVAFDIIEKVAGGGVRCAIGELF
;
A
#
# COMPACT_ATOMS: atom_id res chain seq x y z
N MET A 1 -42.99 -25.45 -1.22
CA MET A 1 -44.27 -24.70 -1.17
C MET A 1 -43.95 -23.31 -0.66
N GLN A 2 -43.94 -22.28 -1.51
CA GLN A 2 -45.05 -21.32 -1.69
C GLN A 2 -45.36 -20.56 -0.38
N THR A 3 -45.45 -19.24 -0.24
CA THR A 3 -45.56 -18.05 -1.10
C THR A 3 -45.46 -16.83 -0.14
N ILE A 4 -44.63 -15.80 -0.38
CA ILE A 4 -44.93 -14.40 -0.81
C ILE A 4 -46.06 -13.62 -0.07
N PHE A 5 -45.80 -12.31 0.12
CA PHE A 5 -46.68 -11.12 0.31
C PHE A 5 -46.97 -10.66 1.77
N VAL A 6 -46.39 -9.54 2.25
CA VAL A 6 -46.68 -8.09 2.05
C VAL A 6 -47.60 -7.50 3.13
N LEU A 7 -47.18 -6.37 3.71
CA LEU A 7 -47.96 -5.27 4.33
C LEU A 7 -46.94 -4.15 4.62
N HIS A 8 -46.75 -3.12 3.81
CA HIS A 8 -47.60 -1.96 3.51
C HIS A 8 -48.16 -1.21 4.74
N THR A 9 -47.74 0.07 4.83
CA THR A 9 -48.40 1.26 5.40
C THR A 9 -48.32 1.58 6.90
N MET A 10 -47.58 2.65 7.22
CA MET A 10 -48.06 3.92 7.83
C MET A 10 -46.97 5.00 7.58
N TYR A 11 -47.09 5.94 6.63
CA TYR A 11 -47.81 7.25 6.70
C TYR A 11 -47.56 7.97 8.04
N ARG A 12 -47.14 9.24 8.17
CA ARG A 12 -47.12 10.47 7.35
C ARG A 12 -46.44 11.54 8.26
N SER A 13 -45.52 12.42 7.85
CA SER A 13 -45.75 13.78 7.29
C SER A 13 -44.78 14.81 7.91
N ASN A 14 -44.54 15.89 7.14
CA ASN A 14 -44.09 17.26 7.51
C ASN A 14 -42.57 17.56 7.46
N VAL A 15 -42.05 18.66 6.87
CA VAL A 15 -42.61 19.79 6.07
C VAL A 15 -41.44 20.73 5.62
N LEU A 16 -41.55 21.38 4.43
CA LEU A 16 -40.95 22.66 3.92
C LEU A 16 -39.41 22.92 4.07
N CYS A 17 -38.67 23.45 3.08
CA CYS A 17 -38.76 24.83 2.56
C CYS A 17 -37.60 25.19 1.59
N ARG A 18 -37.87 26.16 0.70
CA ARG A 18 -36.99 27.08 -0.08
C ARG A 18 -36.39 26.63 -1.44
N MET A 19 -37.09 27.02 -2.51
CA MET A 19 -36.47 27.55 -3.74
C MET A 19 -37.14 28.87 -4.14
N ALA A 20 -36.32 29.73 -4.76
CA ALA A 20 -36.40 31.17 -4.81
C ALA A 20 -37.39 31.77 -5.83
N ALA A 21 -37.74 33.03 -5.57
CA ALA A 21 -38.47 33.94 -6.43
C ALA A 21 -37.60 34.48 -7.59
N VAL A 22 -38.19 34.70 -8.78
CA VAL A 22 -38.05 35.93 -9.62
C VAL A 22 -39.24 36.02 -10.62
N HIS A 23 -40.07 37.04 -10.43
CA HIS A 23 -40.88 37.90 -11.33
C HIS A 23 -41.80 37.43 -12.50
N ARG A 24 -43.08 37.86 -12.39
CA ARG A 24 -44.08 38.23 -13.43
C ARG A 24 -43.52 39.31 -14.39
N ALA A 25 -44.01 39.64 -15.59
CA ALA A 25 -45.31 39.65 -16.28
C ALA A 25 -45.01 39.71 -17.83
N GLN A 26 -45.88 39.60 -18.84
CA GLN A 26 -47.17 40.23 -19.10
C GLN A 26 -47.73 39.68 -20.45
N ARG A 27 -49.03 39.92 -20.70
CA ARG A 27 -49.91 39.57 -21.86
C ARG A 27 -49.33 40.04 -23.24
N SER A 28 -49.73 39.56 -24.43
CA SER A 28 -51.09 39.46 -25.00
C SER A 28 -51.13 38.90 -26.44
N GLN A 29 -52.30 38.33 -26.80
CA GLN A 29 -52.99 38.29 -28.12
C GLN A 29 -52.44 37.39 -29.26
N SER A 30 -53.09 36.25 -29.57
CA SER A 30 -54.28 36.02 -30.44
C SER A 30 -53.96 36.19 -31.94
N THR A 31 -54.21 35.22 -32.83
CA THR A 31 -55.55 34.84 -33.38
C THR A 31 -55.36 33.53 -34.18
N GLN A 32 -56.01 32.40 -33.82
CA GLN A 32 -57.14 31.73 -34.51
C GLN A 32 -56.98 31.57 -36.04
N ALA A 33 -57.22 30.42 -36.67
CA ALA A 33 -58.47 29.65 -36.65
C ALA A 33 -58.31 28.28 -37.38
N ILE A 34 -58.76 27.15 -36.78
CA ILE A 34 -60.02 26.37 -37.07
C ILE A 34 -59.76 25.21 -38.06
N LEU A 35 -59.65 23.95 -37.60
CA LEU A 35 -60.72 22.93 -37.39
C LEU A 35 -61.43 22.55 -38.71
N GLY A 36 -61.60 21.29 -39.10
CA GLY A 36 -61.77 20.07 -38.33
C GLY A 36 -62.00 18.85 -39.25
N PRO A 37 -62.52 17.72 -38.72
CA PRO A 37 -62.04 16.38 -39.04
C PRO A 37 -63.08 15.49 -39.75
N MET A 38 -62.71 14.26 -40.12
CA MET A 38 -63.47 13.03 -39.76
C MET A 38 -62.83 11.76 -40.33
N SER A 39 -62.82 10.72 -39.49
CA SER A 39 -62.47 9.33 -39.76
C SER A 39 -63.71 8.50 -40.11
N LEU A 40 -63.55 7.47 -40.96
CA LEU A 40 -63.86 6.05 -40.67
C LEU A 40 -63.79 5.16 -41.92
N GLU A 41 -63.52 3.87 -41.67
CA GLU A 41 -63.70 2.67 -42.51
C GLU A 41 -62.47 2.07 -43.23
N ALA A 42 -62.18 0.82 -42.82
CA ALA A 42 -61.53 -0.26 -43.56
C ALA A 42 -62.64 -1.29 -43.95
N PRO A 43 -62.47 -2.31 -44.82
CA PRO A 43 -61.21 -2.95 -45.26
C PRO A 43 -61.17 -3.38 -46.76
N LYS A 44 -60.02 -3.86 -47.26
CA LYS A 44 -59.97 -4.80 -48.40
C LYS A 44 -58.69 -5.64 -48.41
N VAL A 45 -58.88 -6.95 -48.50
CA VAL A 45 -57.88 -8.01 -48.64
C VAL A 45 -57.52 -8.17 -50.12
N LEU A 46 -56.23 -8.26 -50.45
CA LEU A 46 -55.70 -8.84 -51.69
C LEU A 46 -54.33 -9.48 -51.40
N HIS A 47 -54.21 -10.77 -51.73
CA HIS A 47 -53.01 -11.60 -51.62
C HIS A 47 -52.06 -11.40 -52.83
N PRO A 48 -50.82 -11.92 -52.78
CA PRO A 48 -49.60 -11.20 -53.13
C PRO A 48 -49.07 -11.47 -54.55
N THR A 49 -48.28 -10.53 -55.06
CA THR A 49 -47.30 -10.78 -56.13
C THR A 49 -45.88 -10.62 -55.56
N ILE A 50 -45.10 -11.67 -55.79
CA ILE A 50 -43.72 -11.85 -55.35
C ILE A 50 -42.80 -10.98 -56.22
N SER A 51 -42.01 -10.13 -55.57
CA SER A 51 -40.77 -9.58 -56.14
C SER A 51 -39.78 -9.29 -55.01
N GLU A 52 -38.68 -10.03 -55.06
CA GLU A 52 -37.35 -9.90 -54.44
C GLU A 52 -37.20 -9.16 -53.08
N PRO A 53 -36.70 -9.84 -52.03
CA PRO A 53 -36.29 -9.17 -50.81
C PRO A 53 -34.92 -8.50 -50.98
N VAL A 54 -34.94 -7.17 -50.85
CA VAL A 54 -33.79 -6.37 -50.43
C VAL A 54 -33.22 -7.00 -49.16
N ILE A 55 -31.98 -7.49 -49.22
CA ILE A 55 -31.22 -7.97 -48.07
C ILE A 55 -30.98 -6.76 -47.16
N ARG A 56 -31.78 -6.63 -46.11
CA ARG A 56 -31.41 -5.87 -44.91
C ARG A 56 -30.44 -6.75 -44.13
N GLU A 57 -29.19 -6.30 -44.00
CA GLU A 57 -28.27 -6.85 -43.00
C GLU A 57 -28.86 -6.58 -41.61
N GLU A 58 -29.48 -7.62 -41.04
CA GLU A 58 -29.75 -7.67 -39.61
C GLU A 58 -28.42 -7.88 -38.87
N THR A 59 -28.12 -6.89 -38.03
CA THR A 59 -27.00 -6.80 -37.11
C THR A 59 -26.88 -8.04 -36.22
N SER A 60 -25.83 -8.85 -36.43
CA SER A 60 -25.34 -9.78 -35.42
C SER A 60 -24.51 -9.02 -34.37
N PHE A 61 -24.95 -9.08 -33.12
CA PHE A 61 -24.42 -8.27 -31.99
C PHE A 61 -23.02 -8.66 -31.46
N PHE A 62 -22.25 -9.52 -32.14
CA PHE A 62 -20.95 -10.01 -31.65
C PHE A 62 -19.84 -10.16 -32.70
N LYS A 63 -19.97 -9.57 -33.89
CA LYS A 63 -18.90 -9.56 -34.90
C LYS A 63 -18.54 -8.14 -35.33
N THR A 64 -17.79 -7.44 -34.49
CA THR A 64 -17.03 -6.26 -34.91
C THR A 64 -15.54 -6.47 -34.64
N GLY A 65 -14.98 -7.34 -35.48
CA GLY A 65 -13.54 -7.39 -35.71
C GLY A 65 -13.10 -6.10 -36.41
N THR A 66 -12.63 -5.14 -35.62
CA THR A 66 -11.69 -4.10 -36.06
C THR A 66 -10.54 -4.01 -35.06
N GLU A 67 -10.00 -5.16 -34.65
CA GLU A 67 -8.55 -5.20 -34.47
C GLU A 67 -7.97 -5.08 -35.88
N ILE A 68 -7.31 -3.96 -36.18
CA ILE A 68 -6.42 -3.90 -37.34
C ILE A 68 -5.55 -5.14 -37.23
N ALA A 69 -5.58 -6.01 -38.24
CA ALA A 69 -4.76 -7.20 -38.31
C ALA A 69 -3.36 -6.82 -37.85
N ILE A 70 -2.99 -7.28 -36.66
CA ILE A 70 -1.60 -7.29 -36.24
C ILE A 70 -0.93 -8.08 -37.35
N THR A 71 -0.18 -7.41 -38.20
CA THR A 71 0.48 -8.10 -39.30
C THR A 71 1.31 -9.20 -38.67
N GLU A 72 1.14 -10.45 -39.11
CA GLU A 72 2.01 -11.58 -38.74
C GLU A 72 3.50 -11.22 -38.77
N CYS A 73 3.85 -10.17 -39.53
CA CYS A 73 5.14 -9.50 -39.56
C CYS A 73 5.68 -9.09 -38.18
N THR A 74 4.89 -8.46 -37.29
CA THR A 74 5.37 -7.89 -36.01
C THR A 74 5.66 -8.96 -34.94
N ALA A 75 4.84 -10.01 -34.89
CA ALA A 75 5.10 -11.15 -34.02
C ALA A 75 6.22 -12.05 -34.56
N LYS A 76 6.34 -12.17 -35.91
CA LYS A 76 7.55 -12.74 -36.52
C LYS A 76 8.77 -11.92 -36.16
N THR A 77 8.72 -10.59 -36.05
CA THR A 77 9.85 -9.77 -35.57
C THR A 77 10.31 -10.28 -34.20
N VAL A 78 9.46 -10.32 -33.18
CA VAL A 78 9.86 -10.82 -31.84
C VAL A 78 10.41 -12.26 -31.88
N LEU A 79 9.79 -13.16 -32.65
CA LEU A 79 10.20 -14.57 -32.75
C LEU A 79 11.41 -14.84 -33.66
N THR A 80 11.80 -13.91 -34.54
CA THR A 80 12.93 -14.10 -35.49
C THR A 80 14.27 -13.58 -34.94
N HIS A 81 14.27 -12.89 -33.80
CA HIS A 81 15.47 -12.29 -33.23
C HIS A 81 16.15 -13.26 -32.24
N GLY A 82 16.73 -14.33 -32.78
CA GLY A 82 17.57 -15.26 -32.01
C GLY A 82 18.76 -14.52 -31.36
N ASN A 83 18.98 -14.78 -30.06
CA ASN A 83 19.93 -14.12 -29.13
C ASN A 83 19.51 -12.79 -28.46
N THR A 84 18.24 -12.39 -28.52
CA THR A 84 17.78 -11.15 -27.85
C THR A 84 17.60 -11.32 -26.35
N LYS A 85 18.19 -10.43 -25.55
CA LYS A 85 17.85 -10.30 -24.12
C LYS A 85 16.66 -9.37 -23.96
N PHE A 86 15.54 -9.88 -23.44
CA PHE A 86 14.35 -9.11 -23.07
C PHE A 86 14.51 -8.51 -21.67
N VAL A 87 15.10 -7.33 -21.60
CA VAL A 87 15.37 -6.58 -20.37
C VAL A 87 15.01 -5.12 -20.56
N GLN A 88 14.89 -4.36 -19.47
CA GLN A 88 14.75 -2.91 -19.50
C GLN A 88 15.76 -2.31 -18.52
N GLU A 89 16.70 -1.54 -19.05
CA GLU A 89 17.77 -0.93 -18.25
C GLU A 89 17.42 0.51 -17.86
N HIS A 90 16.70 1.26 -18.70
CA HIS A 90 16.25 2.63 -18.41
C HIS A 90 14.83 2.90 -18.96
N GLU A 91 14.01 3.71 -18.28
CA GLU A 91 12.67 4.13 -18.80
C GLU A 91 12.76 5.01 -20.05
N ASN A 92 13.83 5.79 -20.20
CA ASN A 92 14.16 6.58 -21.40
C ASN A 92 14.88 5.78 -22.53
N ASP A 93 15.06 4.47 -22.39
CA ASP A 93 15.61 3.67 -23.48
C ASP A 93 14.62 3.61 -24.66
N PRO A 94 15.10 3.56 -25.93
CA PRO A 94 14.24 3.34 -27.09
C PRO A 94 13.39 2.07 -26.93
N ALA A 95 12.09 2.26 -26.78
CA ALA A 95 11.13 1.17 -26.65
C ALA A 95 11.01 0.41 -27.97
N SER A 96 11.23 -0.91 -27.94
CA SER A 96 11.14 -1.75 -29.16
C SER A 96 9.75 -2.34 -29.29
N VAL A 97 9.25 -2.94 -28.21
CA VAL A 97 7.96 -3.63 -28.18
C VAL A 97 7.16 -3.18 -26.95
N ALA A 98 5.86 -2.97 -27.12
CA ALA A 98 4.90 -2.72 -26.05
C ALA A 98 3.84 -3.82 -26.03
N ILE A 99 3.60 -4.43 -24.87
CA ILE A 99 2.46 -5.32 -24.63
C ILE A 99 1.31 -4.52 -24.02
N ILE A 100 0.15 -4.57 -24.67
CA ILE A 100 -1.11 -3.93 -24.24
C ILE A 100 -2.25 -4.95 -24.20
N HIS A 101 -3.40 -4.58 -23.63
CA HIS A 101 -4.62 -5.38 -23.71
C HIS A 101 -5.79 -4.56 -24.23
N TYR A 102 -6.59 -5.14 -25.14
CA TYR A 102 -7.81 -4.51 -25.63
C TYR A 102 -9.01 -4.96 -24.79
N PRO A 103 -9.78 -4.02 -24.22
CA PRO A 103 -10.97 -4.34 -23.44
C PRO A 103 -11.96 -5.28 -24.14
N GLY A 104 -12.15 -6.46 -23.57
CA GLY A 104 -13.16 -7.45 -23.95
C GLY A 104 -14.35 -7.47 -23.00
N ALA A 105 -15.13 -8.56 -23.03
CA ALA A 105 -16.31 -8.72 -22.18
C ALA A 105 -15.97 -8.74 -20.67
N GLU A 106 -14.76 -9.20 -20.32
CA GLU A 106 -14.25 -9.27 -18.95
C GLU A 106 -14.33 -7.91 -18.24
N MET A 107 -14.01 -6.81 -18.92
CA MET A 107 -14.00 -5.47 -18.34
C MET A 107 -15.41 -4.96 -17.99
N VAL A 108 -16.44 -5.41 -18.73
CA VAL A 108 -17.85 -5.03 -18.48
C VAL A 108 -18.30 -5.51 -17.11
N PHE A 109 -17.94 -6.73 -16.73
CA PHE A 109 -18.31 -7.29 -15.43
C PHE A 109 -17.79 -6.43 -14.26
N GLY A 110 -16.61 -5.85 -14.43
CA GLY A 110 -16.05 -4.91 -13.45
C GLY A 110 -16.90 -3.65 -13.25
N SER A 111 -17.64 -3.24 -14.28
CA SER A 111 -18.52 -2.07 -14.22
C SER A 111 -19.85 -2.32 -13.50
N PHE A 112 -20.26 -3.59 -13.31
CA PHE A 112 -21.48 -3.90 -12.56
C PHE A 112 -21.33 -3.65 -11.06
N HIS A 113 -20.10 -3.76 -10.54
CA HIS A 113 -19.77 -3.38 -9.17
C HIS A 113 -18.36 -2.77 -9.10
N PRO A 114 -18.20 -1.47 -9.47
CA PRO A 114 -16.90 -0.83 -9.65
C PRO A 114 -15.96 -0.98 -8.45
N THR A 115 -16.41 -0.61 -7.25
CA THR A 115 -15.57 -0.68 -6.04
C THR A 115 -15.07 -2.09 -5.74
N GLY A 116 -15.90 -3.10 -5.98
CA GLY A 116 -15.54 -4.51 -5.77
C GLY A 116 -14.56 -5.04 -6.82
N SER A 117 -14.48 -4.37 -7.97
CA SER A 117 -13.64 -4.75 -9.11
C SER A 117 -12.40 -3.87 -9.23
N LEU A 118 -12.07 -3.12 -8.17
CA LEU A 118 -10.96 -2.14 -8.14
C LEU A 118 -11.13 -1.00 -9.15
N TYR A 119 -12.35 -0.58 -9.43
CA TYR A 119 -12.64 0.57 -10.29
C TYR A 119 -13.18 1.73 -9.45
N HIS A 120 -12.86 2.95 -9.86
CA HIS A 120 -13.48 4.15 -9.30
C HIS A 120 -14.91 4.33 -9.83
N LYS A 121 -15.13 4.07 -11.13
CA LYS A 121 -16.42 4.26 -11.81
C LYS A 121 -16.65 3.19 -12.87
N ALA A 122 -17.91 2.99 -13.23
CA ALA A 122 -18.28 2.18 -14.40
C ALA A 122 -17.71 2.78 -15.69
N VAL A 123 -17.38 1.92 -16.65
CA VAL A 123 -16.81 2.30 -17.94
C VAL A 123 -17.72 2.05 -19.13
N SER A 124 -17.53 2.86 -20.17
CA SER A 124 -18.06 2.65 -21.51
C SER A 124 -17.04 1.87 -22.33
N MET A 125 -17.42 0.67 -22.78
CA MET A 125 -16.54 -0.20 -23.57
C MET A 125 -16.09 0.44 -24.88
N ASP A 126 -16.98 1.14 -25.59
CA ASP A 126 -16.61 1.79 -26.86
C ASP A 126 -15.57 2.89 -26.65
N LYS A 127 -15.73 3.70 -25.60
CA LYS A 127 -14.75 4.74 -25.25
C LYS A 127 -13.44 4.16 -24.74
N ALA A 128 -13.50 3.07 -23.95
CA ALA A 128 -12.31 2.37 -23.47
C ALA A 128 -11.50 1.77 -24.63
N ARG A 129 -12.17 1.13 -25.60
CA ARG A 129 -11.53 0.62 -26.83
C ARG A 129 -10.95 1.74 -27.68
N ALA A 130 -11.66 2.87 -27.84
CA ALA A 130 -11.16 4.03 -28.56
C ALA A 130 -9.91 4.63 -27.89
N ALA A 131 -9.87 4.68 -26.56
CA ALA A 131 -8.70 5.12 -25.79
C ALA A 131 -7.49 4.20 -26.02
N MET A 132 -7.66 2.88 -25.91
CA MET A 132 -6.58 1.91 -26.19
C MET A 132 -6.12 1.96 -27.64
N LYS A 133 -7.04 2.21 -28.59
CA LYS A 133 -6.67 2.39 -30.00
C LYS A 133 -5.81 3.63 -30.20
N SER A 134 -6.14 4.73 -29.52
CA SER A 134 -5.36 5.97 -29.56
C SER A 134 -3.97 5.77 -28.98
N LEU A 135 -3.84 5.01 -27.89
CA LEU A 135 -2.56 4.59 -27.33
C LEU A 135 -1.73 3.75 -28.32
N GLN A 136 -2.33 2.74 -28.98
CA GLN A 136 -1.63 1.96 -30.00
C GLN A 136 -1.09 2.86 -31.11
N VAL A 137 -1.90 3.79 -31.63
CA VAL A 137 -1.47 4.71 -32.70
C VAL A 137 -0.33 5.59 -32.22
N ALA A 138 -0.40 6.11 -30.99
CA ALA A 138 0.67 6.94 -30.42
C ALA A 138 1.98 6.16 -30.26
N LEU A 139 1.93 4.90 -29.82
CA LEU A 139 3.10 4.01 -29.71
C LEU A 139 3.73 3.73 -31.09
N VAL A 140 2.91 3.35 -32.08
CA VAL A 140 3.39 3.08 -33.44
C VAL A 140 4.00 4.32 -34.09
N ASN A 141 3.42 5.51 -33.88
CA ASN A 141 3.99 6.77 -34.35
C ASN A 141 5.35 7.10 -33.70
N ASN A 142 5.65 6.51 -32.56
CA ASN A 142 6.95 6.59 -31.89
C ASN A 142 7.88 5.42 -32.21
N ASN A 143 7.56 4.63 -33.26
CA ASN A 143 8.31 3.46 -33.71
C ASN A 143 8.38 2.31 -32.69
N VAL A 144 7.32 2.16 -31.88
CA VAL A 144 7.19 1.05 -30.95
C VAL A 144 6.23 0.00 -31.54
N ASP A 145 6.69 -1.24 -31.65
CA ASP A 145 5.85 -2.36 -32.07
C ASP A 145 4.85 -2.70 -30.97
N VAL A 146 3.59 -2.92 -31.31
CA VAL A 146 2.53 -3.16 -30.32
C VAL A 146 1.97 -4.58 -30.45
N LEU A 147 2.06 -5.35 -29.37
CA LEU A 147 1.46 -6.66 -29.23
C LEU A 147 0.28 -6.59 -28.25
N SER A 148 -0.91 -6.99 -28.69
CA SER A 148 -2.03 -7.16 -27.75
C SER A 148 -1.98 -8.55 -27.11
N ILE A 149 -2.46 -8.70 -25.86
CA ILE A 149 -2.61 -10.02 -25.21
C ILE A 149 -3.42 -10.98 -26.10
N GLY A 150 -4.57 -10.53 -26.62
CA GLY A 150 -5.37 -11.31 -27.58
C GLY A 150 -4.58 -11.66 -28.85
N GLY A 151 -3.75 -10.74 -29.34
CA GLY A 151 -2.80 -10.98 -30.44
C GLY A 151 -1.82 -12.09 -30.13
N ILE A 152 -1.18 -12.06 -28.95
CA ILE A 152 -0.22 -13.07 -28.48
C ILE A 152 -0.87 -14.44 -28.36
N LEU A 153 -2.09 -14.51 -27.81
CA LEU A 153 -2.82 -15.77 -27.68
C LEU A 153 -3.12 -16.41 -29.04
N ARG A 154 -3.35 -15.59 -30.08
CA ARG A 154 -3.56 -16.04 -31.46
C ARG A 154 -2.26 -16.37 -32.20
N LEU A 155 -1.09 -16.09 -31.65
CA LEU A 155 0.19 -16.45 -32.29
C LEU A 155 0.37 -17.96 -32.34
N GLY A 156 1.06 -18.40 -33.40
CA GLY A 156 1.35 -19.80 -33.66
C GLY A 156 0.23 -20.49 -34.45
N ASN A 157 0.57 -20.96 -35.64
CA ASN A 157 -0.33 -21.73 -36.51
C ASN A 157 -0.01 -23.24 -36.47
N SER A 158 0.88 -23.68 -35.56
CA SER A 158 1.21 -25.09 -35.41
C SER A 158 0.12 -25.83 -34.63
N LEU A 159 0.03 -27.15 -34.85
CA LEU A 159 -0.85 -28.01 -34.06
C LEU A 159 -0.49 -27.98 -32.57
N ASP A 160 0.78 -27.77 -32.23
CA ASP A 160 1.24 -27.70 -30.84
C ASP A 160 0.79 -26.40 -30.17
N ASP A 161 0.94 -25.25 -30.83
CA ASP A 161 0.48 -23.95 -30.32
C ASP A 161 -1.03 -23.94 -30.09
N ARG A 162 -1.77 -24.53 -31.02
CA ARG A 162 -3.22 -24.68 -30.91
C ARG A 162 -3.59 -25.57 -29.72
N ARG A 163 -2.94 -26.73 -29.57
CA ARG A 163 -3.17 -27.64 -28.44
C ARG A 163 -2.87 -26.98 -27.10
N ARG A 164 -1.75 -26.24 -26.99
CA ARG A 164 -1.39 -25.50 -25.76
C ARG A 164 -2.45 -24.46 -25.39
N LEU A 165 -3.01 -23.75 -26.38
CA LEU A 165 -4.09 -22.80 -26.15
C LEU A 165 -5.38 -23.49 -25.69
N GLU A 166 -5.75 -24.61 -26.32
CA GLU A 166 -6.90 -25.43 -25.93
C GLU A 166 -6.76 -25.96 -24.50
N GLU A 167 -5.59 -26.49 -24.13
CA GLU A 167 -5.29 -26.98 -22.79
C GLU A 167 -5.39 -25.86 -21.75
N TYR A 168 -4.86 -24.67 -22.06
CA TYR A 168 -4.94 -23.52 -21.17
C TYR A 168 -6.38 -23.02 -21.00
N ALA A 169 -7.13 -22.88 -22.10
CA ALA A 169 -8.55 -22.52 -22.05
C ALA A 169 -9.38 -23.56 -21.27
N MET A 170 -9.12 -24.85 -21.49
CA MET A 170 -9.75 -25.95 -20.76
C MET A 170 -9.50 -25.85 -19.26
N SER A 171 -8.30 -25.43 -18.84
CA SER A 171 -7.97 -25.21 -17.43
C SER A 171 -8.72 -24.05 -16.78
N CYS A 172 -9.21 -23.09 -17.59
CA CYS A 172 -9.97 -21.93 -17.14
C CYS A 172 -11.49 -22.17 -17.06
N ILE A 173 -11.98 -23.27 -17.64
CA ILE A 173 -13.41 -23.66 -17.61
C ILE A 173 -13.63 -24.68 -16.50
N HIS A 174 -14.54 -24.39 -15.57
CA HIS A 174 -14.87 -25.28 -14.45
C HIS A 174 -16.29 -25.81 -14.57
N TYR A 175 -16.46 -27.11 -14.29
CA TYR A 175 -17.76 -27.76 -14.22
C TYR A 175 -18.03 -28.18 -12.78
N GLU A 176 -19.20 -27.84 -12.27
CA GLU A 176 -19.71 -28.26 -10.97
C GLU A 176 -21.03 -28.98 -11.17
N THR A 177 -21.47 -29.79 -10.21
CA THR A 177 -22.80 -30.40 -10.26
C THR A 177 -23.52 -30.39 -8.92
N THR A 178 -24.83 -30.17 -8.98
CA THR A 178 -25.74 -30.31 -7.83
C THR A 178 -26.43 -31.68 -7.81
N ALA A 179 -26.20 -32.53 -8.81
CA ALA A 179 -26.82 -33.85 -8.89
C ALA A 179 -26.23 -34.77 -7.82
N THR A 180 -27.11 -35.36 -7.01
CA THR A 180 -26.71 -36.30 -5.93
C THR A 180 -26.30 -37.68 -6.47
N SER A 181 -26.75 -38.05 -7.67
CA SER A 181 -26.33 -39.27 -8.36
C SER A 181 -26.34 -39.07 -9.88
N LEU A 182 -25.31 -39.60 -10.54
CA LEU A 182 -25.14 -39.56 -12.00
C LEU A 182 -24.96 -40.99 -12.52
N THR A 183 -25.54 -41.27 -13.68
CA THR A 183 -25.20 -42.47 -14.48
C THR A 183 -23.80 -42.30 -15.07
N ALA A 184 -23.17 -43.39 -15.52
CA ALA A 184 -21.85 -43.32 -16.14
C ALA A 184 -21.82 -42.40 -17.38
N ALA A 185 -22.89 -42.42 -18.19
CA ALA A 185 -23.02 -41.55 -19.35
C ALA A 185 -23.12 -40.07 -18.96
N GLU A 186 -23.88 -39.74 -17.91
CA GLU A 186 -24.00 -38.38 -17.39
C GLU A 186 -22.69 -37.91 -16.76
N ALA A 187 -22.03 -38.76 -15.96
CA ALA A 187 -20.74 -38.45 -15.36
C ALA A 187 -19.66 -38.17 -16.41
N ASN A 188 -19.70 -38.86 -17.56
CA ASN A 188 -18.80 -38.57 -18.67
C ASN A 188 -18.97 -37.14 -19.21
N LEU A 189 -20.16 -36.54 -19.17
CA LEU A 189 -20.37 -35.16 -19.62
C LEU A 189 -19.72 -34.10 -18.70
N LEU A 190 -19.26 -34.50 -17.52
CA LEU A 190 -18.45 -33.66 -16.62
C LEU A 190 -16.96 -34.03 -16.64
N SER A 191 -16.56 -35.03 -17.43
CA SER A 191 -15.20 -35.54 -17.46
C SER A 191 -14.24 -34.55 -18.15
N ALA A 192 -12.95 -34.70 -17.86
CA ALA A 192 -11.90 -33.99 -18.57
C ALA A 192 -11.90 -34.32 -20.07
N GLU A 193 -12.20 -35.57 -20.44
CA GLU A 193 -12.27 -36.02 -21.84
C GLU A 193 -13.39 -35.33 -22.62
N TYR A 194 -14.57 -35.19 -22.01
CA TYR A 194 -15.67 -34.46 -22.64
C TYR A 194 -15.32 -32.98 -22.80
N LYS A 195 -14.76 -32.36 -21.75
CA LYS A 195 -14.34 -30.95 -21.80
C LYS A 195 -13.30 -30.73 -22.91
N GLN A 196 -12.30 -31.59 -23.00
CA GLN A 196 -11.27 -31.54 -24.05
C GLN A 196 -11.89 -31.64 -25.45
N LYS A 197 -12.83 -32.57 -25.65
CA LYS A 197 -13.55 -32.71 -26.92
C LYS A 197 -14.36 -31.47 -27.28
N THR A 198 -14.97 -30.80 -26.29
CA THR A 198 -15.68 -29.55 -26.51
C THR A 198 -14.70 -28.43 -26.89
N THR A 199 -13.66 -28.22 -26.10
CA THR A 199 -12.68 -27.14 -26.32
C THR A 199 -11.92 -27.30 -27.63
N SER A 200 -11.62 -28.53 -28.06
CA SER A 200 -10.93 -28.79 -29.34
C SER A 200 -11.76 -28.41 -30.58
N THR A 201 -13.06 -28.17 -30.42
CA THR A 201 -13.96 -27.74 -31.51
C THR A 201 -14.29 -26.25 -31.50
N MET A 202 -13.93 -25.53 -30.43
CA MET A 202 -14.15 -24.08 -30.29
C MET A 202 -13.24 -23.29 -31.23
N ASP A 203 -13.67 -22.14 -31.71
CA ASP A 203 -12.76 -21.27 -32.46
C ASP A 203 -11.73 -20.59 -31.52
N THR A 204 -10.70 -19.96 -32.08
CA THR A 204 -9.65 -19.33 -31.28
C THR A 204 -10.17 -18.16 -30.43
N PHE A 205 -11.18 -17.43 -30.89
CA PHE A 205 -11.76 -16.32 -30.13
C PHE A 205 -12.59 -16.83 -28.96
N ASP A 206 -13.38 -17.89 -29.14
CA ASP A 206 -14.12 -18.56 -28.08
C ASP A 206 -13.20 -19.08 -26.98
N LEU A 207 -12.05 -19.65 -27.35
CA LEU A 207 -11.03 -20.09 -26.37
C LEU A 207 -10.46 -18.91 -25.58
N ILE A 208 -10.19 -17.77 -26.25
CA ILE A 208 -9.71 -16.56 -25.58
C ILE A 208 -10.78 -16.01 -24.64
N ASP A 209 -12.05 -15.98 -25.06
CA ASP A 209 -13.16 -15.56 -24.22
C ASP A 209 -13.29 -16.46 -22.98
N ALA A 210 -13.11 -17.78 -23.13
CA ALA A 210 -13.07 -18.69 -21.99
C ALA A 210 -11.91 -18.39 -21.02
N ILE A 211 -10.72 -18.05 -21.53
CA ILE A 211 -9.55 -17.69 -20.73
C ILE A 211 -9.79 -16.41 -19.93
N ILE A 212 -10.32 -15.35 -20.55
CA ILE A 212 -10.48 -14.04 -19.91
C ILE A 212 -11.74 -13.95 -19.03
N THR A 213 -12.77 -14.75 -19.29
CA THR A 213 -14.02 -14.76 -18.49
C THR A 213 -14.05 -15.82 -17.39
N ARG A 214 -13.22 -16.88 -17.52
CA ARG A 214 -13.04 -17.97 -16.54
C ARG A 214 -14.36 -18.53 -16.01
N PRO A 215 -15.17 -19.17 -16.87
CA PRO A 215 -16.52 -19.59 -16.50
C PRO A 215 -16.53 -20.84 -15.62
N THR A 216 -17.44 -20.84 -14.66
CA THR A 216 -17.86 -22.01 -13.87
C THR A 216 -19.32 -22.30 -14.19
N LEU A 217 -19.58 -23.50 -14.71
CA LEU A 217 -20.92 -23.96 -15.07
C LEU A 217 -21.39 -24.96 -14.02
N THR A 218 -22.47 -24.64 -13.32
CA THR A 218 -23.13 -25.59 -12.42
C THR A 218 -24.20 -26.36 -13.20
N LEU A 219 -24.01 -27.68 -13.31
CA LEU A 219 -24.83 -28.60 -14.08
C LEU A 219 -25.76 -29.42 -13.17
N GLU A 220 -27.01 -29.57 -13.59
CA GLU A 220 -28.00 -30.40 -12.91
C GLU A 220 -28.68 -31.37 -13.89
N LYS A 221 -29.32 -32.42 -13.35
CA LYS A 221 -30.09 -33.35 -14.18
C LYS A 221 -31.27 -32.65 -14.82
N SER A 222 -31.39 -32.77 -16.14
CA SER A 222 -32.56 -32.28 -16.84
C SER A 222 -33.66 -33.35 -16.86
N VAL A 223 -34.90 -32.91 -16.69
CA VAL A 223 -36.07 -33.81 -16.57
C VAL A 223 -36.70 -34.14 -17.92
N ARG A 224 -36.49 -33.29 -18.96
CA ARG A 224 -37.26 -33.37 -20.22
C ARG A 224 -36.43 -33.33 -21.50
N ASN A 225 -35.18 -32.87 -21.45
CA ASN A 225 -34.39 -32.52 -22.63
C ASN A 225 -33.09 -33.34 -22.71
N THR A 226 -31.95 -32.66 -22.65
CA THR A 226 -30.60 -33.23 -22.56
C THR A 226 -30.37 -33.93 -21.22
N PRO A 227 -29.35 -34.80 -21.09
CA PRO A 227 -29.03 -35.46 -19.82
C PRO A 227 -28.74 -34.48 -18.68
N LEU A 228 -28.09 -33.36 -18.98
CA LEU A 228 -27.78 -32.28 -18.06
C LEU A 228 -28.27 -30.93 -18.60
N THR A 229 -28.57 -30.00 -17.70
CA THR A 229 -28.82 -28.58 -18.00
C THR A 229 -27.91 -27.71 -17.14
N THR A 230 -27.49 -26.56 -17.65
CA THR A 230 -26.74 -25.57 -16.84
C THR A 230 -27.74 -24.74 -16.05
N SER A 231 -27.70 -24.83 -14.73
CA SER A 231 -28.60 -24.08 -13.85
C SER A 231 -28.02 -22.74 -13.41
N LYS A 232 -26.69 -22.62 -13.38
CA LYS A 232 -25.99 -21.41 -12.98
C LYS A 232 -24.70 -21.22 -13.80
N PHE A 233 -24.48 -19.98 -14.23
CA PHE A 233 -23.18 -19.50 -14.70
C PHE A 233 -22.56 -18.60 -13.63
N GLN A 234 -21.30 -18.83 -13.32
CA GLN A 234 -20.48 -17.95 -12.50
C GLN A 234 -19.20 -17.62 -13.28
N PHE A 235 -18.82 -16.35 -13.31
CA PHE A 235 -17.63 -15.90 -14.02
C PHE A 235 -16.64 -15.33 -13.02
N ASN A 236 -15.34 -15.54 -13.26
CA ASN A 236 -14.26 -14.88 -12.54
C ASN A 236 -13.38 -14.09 -13.53
N PRO A 237 -13.95 -13.04 -14.16
CA PRO A 237 -13.32 -12.34 -15.28
C PRO A 237 -12.06 -11.59 -14.86
N LEU A 238 -11.09 -11.50 -15.77
CA LEU A 238 -9.84 -10.73 -15.59
C LEU A 238 -10.08 -9.23 -15.81
N THR A 239 -10.86 -8.61 -14.92
CA THR A 239 -11.38 -7.24 -15.09
C THR A 239 -10.30 -6.18 -15.25
N ASN A 240 -9.13 -6.34 -14.61
CA ASN A 240 -8.06 -5.35 -14.60
C ASN A 240 -6.95 -5.63 -15.63
N LEU A 241 -7.14 -6.59 -16.54
CA LEU A 241 -6.14 -7.01 -17.54
C LEU A 241 -5.71 -5.87 -18.50
N VAL A 242 -6.50 -4.81 -18.62
CA VAL A 242 -6.12 -3.59 -19.38
C VAL A 242 -4.86 -2.92 -18.84
N PHE A 243 -4.49 -3.19 -17.58
CA PHE A 243 -3.24 -2.77 -16.98
C PHE A 243 -2.21 -3.89 -17.06
N THR A 244 -1.47 -3.94 -18.16
CA THR A 244 -0.45 -4.97 -18.44
C THR A 244 0.88 -4.71 -17.74
N ARG A 245 1.02 -3.61 -16.99
CA ARG A 245 2.24 -3.29 -16.24
C ARG A 245 2.41 -4.14 -14.98
N ASP A 246 1.33 -4.50 -14.30
CA ASP A 246 1.43 -4.92 -12.88
C ASP A 246 1.88 -6.37 -12.69
N GLN A 247 1.56 -7.25 -13.63
CA GLN A 247 1.68 -8.71 -13.48
C GLN A 247 3.14 -9.19 -13.56
N GLN A 248 4.07 -8.32 -13.93
CA GLN A 248 5.49 -8.59 -14.06
C GLN A 248 6.32 -7.32 -13.85
N VAL A 249 7.62 -7.50 -13.59
CA VAL A 249 8.62 -6.44 -13.75
C VAL A 249 9.66 -6.92 -14.76
N VAL A 250 10.10 -6.01 -15.64
CA VAL A 250 11.17 -6.26 -16.61
C VAL A 250 12.39 -5.52 -16.12
N THR A 251 13.34 -6.23 -15.52
CA THR A 251 14.55 -5.64 -14.92
C THR A 251 15.74 -5.73 -15.88
N ALA A 252 16.91 -5.22 -15.47
CA ALA A 252 18.15 -5.42 -16.20
C ALA A 252 18.64 -6.89 -16.18
N ALA A 253 18.17 -7.70 -15.22
CA ALA A 253 18.47 -9.13 -15.15
C ALA A 253 17.53 -9.98 -16.02
N GLY A 254 16.26 -9.56 -16.17
CA GLY A 254 15.24 -10.32 -16.88
C GLY A 254 13.83 -10.06 -16.37
N VAL A 255 12.88 -10.87 -16.82
CA VAL A 255 11.47 -10.76 -16.40
C VAL A 255 11.27 -11.49 -15.07
N VAL A 256 10.66 -10.81 -14.09
CA VAL A 256 10.19 -11.41 -12.84
C VAL A 256 8.67 -11.32 -12.80
N LEU A 257 8.00 -12.43 -12.53
CA LEU A 257 6.56 -12.45 -12.38
C LEU A 257 6.14 -11.98 -10.98
N SER A 258 5.10 -11.17 -10.97
CA SER A 258 4.58 -10.55 -9.75
C SER A 258 3.82 -11.55 -8.88
N GLN A 259 3.68 -11.17 -7.61
CA GLN A 259 2.72 -11.75 -6.67
C GLN A 259 1.81 -10.63 -6.22
N LEU A 260 0.71 -10.42 -6.95
CA LEU A 260 -0.15 -9.25 -6.78
C LEU A 260 -0.76 -9.20 -5.37
N HIS A 261 -1.07 -7.97 -4.92
CA HIS A 261 -1.71 -7.77 -3.62
C HIS A 261 -3.14 -8.34 -3.63
N SER A 262 -3.91 -8.00 -4.67
CA SER A 262 -5.29 -8.45 -4.81
C SER A 262 -5.37 -9.88 -5.32
N ARG A 263 -6.04 -10.75 -4.56
CA ARG A 263 -6.27 -12.16 -4.95
C ARG A 263 -7.05 -12.28 -6.25
N GLN A 264 -7.99 -11.37 -6.53
CA GLN A 264 -8.83 -11.44 -7.72
C GLN A 264 -8.06 -11.18 -9.02
N ARG A 265 -6.88 -10.54 -8.94
CA ARG A 265 -6.00 -10.28 -10.09
C ARG A 265 -4.95 -11.38 -10.32
N MET A 266 -4.80 -12.35 -9.40
CA MET A 266 -3.71 -13.34 -9.48
C MET A 266 -3.71 -14.15 -10.78
N ALA A 267 -4.89 -14.47 -11.31
CA ALA A 267 -5.03 -15.20 -12.58
C ALA A 267 -4.54 -14.39 -13.80
N GLU A 268 -4.41 -13.06 -13.68
CA GLU A 268 -3.78 -12.23 -14.72
C GLU A 268 -2.29 -12.58 -14.87
N VAL A 269 -1.61 -12.91 -13.77
CA VAL A 269 -0.19 -13.32 -13.79
C VAL A 269 -0.01 -14.64 -14.53
N ASP A 270 -0.93 -15.59 -14.35
CA ASP A 270 -0.90 -16.87 -15.07
C ASP A 270 -1.08 -16.68 -16.57
N LEU A 271 -1.96 -15.75 -16.98
CA LEU A 271 -2.16 -15.40 -18.38
C LEU A 271 -0.91 -14.74 -18.96
N ILE A 272 -0.31 -13.78 -18.26
CA ILE A 272 0.93 -13.15 -18.72
C ILE A 272 2.06 -14.17 -18.83
N ARG A 273 2.20 -15.10 -17.88
CA ARG A 273 3.18 -16.20 -17.98
C ARG A 273 2.99 -16.98 -19.27
N PHE A 274 1.76 -17.39 -19.57
CA PHE A 274 1.47 -18.11 -20.81
C PHE A 274 1.81 -17.28 -22.06
N CYS A 275 1.51 -15.98 -22.05
CA CYS A 275 1.89 -15.07 -23.13
C CYS A 275 3.42 -14.95 -23.30
N LEU A 276 4.18 -14.82 -22.22
CA LEU A 276 5.64 -14.75 -22.26
C LEU A 276 6.24 -16.06 -22.79
N GLU A 277 5.69 -17.21 -22.40
CA GLU A 277 6.09 -18.52 -22.91
C GLU A 277 5.81 -18.67 -24.42
N LYS A 278 4.69 -18.14 -24.93
CA LYS A 278 4.42 -18.12 -26.39
C LYS A 278 5.35 -17.19 -27.16
N LEU A 279 5.85 -16.15 -26.50
CA LEU A 279 6.84 -15.23 -27.06
C LEU A 279 8.28 -15.73 -26.85
N GLU A 280 8.48 -16.89 -26.23
CA GLU A 280 9.78 -17.45 -25.89
C GLU A 280 10.64 -16.51 -25.00
N ILE A 281 9.98 -15.68 -24.20
CA ILE A 281 10.63 -14.75 -23.28
C ILE A 281 10.91 -15.48 -21.96
N PRO A 282 12.19 -15.63 -21.55
CA PRO A 282 12.54 -16.32 -20.32
C PRO A 282 12.14 -15.50 -19.09
N VAL A 283 11.61 -16.20 -18.08
CA VAL A 283 11.27 -15.63 -16.77
C VAL A 283 12.29 -16.11 -15.74
N LEU A 284 12.85 -15.18 -14.96
CA LEU A 284 13.80 -15.48 -13.88
C LEU A 284 13.15 -16.27 -12.74
N GLY A 285 11.92 -15.89 -12.39
CA GLY A 285 11.15 -16.48 -11.30
C GLY A 285 9.86 -15.72 -11.05
N GLN A 286 9.12 -16.17 -10.03
CA GLN A 286 7.95 -15.46 -9.50
C GLN A 286 8.18 -15.16 -8.03
N ILE A 287 7.73 -14.00 -7.57
CA ILE A 287 7.79 -13.64 -6.15
C ILE A 287 7.00 -14.66 -5.31
N PRO A 288 7.61 -15.31 -4.31
CA PRO A 288 6.90 -16.24 -3.44
C PRO A 288 6.06 -15.49 -2.39
N ALA A 289 4.94 -16.09 -1.98
CA ALA A 289 4.21 -15.64 -0.80
C ALA A 289 5.10 -15.74 0.47
N PRO A 290 4.99 -14.80 1.44
CA PRO A 290 4.05 -13.68 1.50
C PRO A 290 4.54 -12.40 0.80
N GLY A 291 5.58 -12.47 -0.03
CA GLY A 291 6.03 -11.35 -0.87
C GLY A 291 4.91 -10.82 -1.76
N LYS A 292 4.83 -9.50 -1.89
CA LYS A 292 3.90 -8.79 -2.78
C LYS A 292 4.68 -7.83 -3.66
N LEU A 293 4.44 -7.91 -4.96
CA LEU A 293 5.09 -7.08 -5.98
C LEU A 293 4.05 -6.74 -7.04
N GLU A 294 4.02 -5.48 -7.48
CA GLU A 294 3.27 -5.04 -8.66
C GLU A 294 4.17 -4.13 -9.50
N GLY A 295 4.10 -4.27 -10.82
CA GLY A 295 5.07 -3.63 -11.72
C GLY A 295 5.04 -2.11 -11.78
N GLY A 296 3.93 -1.45 -11.43
CA GLY A 296 3.87 0.01 -11.30
C GLY A 296 4.82 0.59 -10.24
N ASP A 297 5.33 -0.24 -9.31
CA ASP A 297 6.31 0.19 -8.32
C ASP A 297 7.76 0.17 -8.83
N PHE A 298 8.06 -0.46 -9.96
CA PHE A 298 9.42 -0.61 -10.47
C PHE A 298 9.70 0.33 -11.64
N LEU A 299 10.75 1.15 -11.52
CA LEU A 299 11.22 2.03 -12.60
C LEU A 299 12.73 1.85 -12.82
N PRO A 300 13.17 1.29 -13.97
CA PRO A 300 14.58 1.20 -14.32
C PRO A 300 15.16 2.58 -14.67
N ALA A 301 16.33 2.90 -14.14
CA ALA A 301 16.97 4.22 -14.24
C ALA A 301 18.44 4.11 -14.66
N GLY A 302 18.72 3.17 -15.56
CA GLY A 302 20.03 2.89 -16.13
C GLY A 302 20.59 1.56 -15.64
N LYS A 303 21.74 1.18 -16.21
CA LYS A 303 22.45 -0.06 -15.85
C LYS A 303 22.86 -0.11 -14.39
N GLU A 304 23.07 1.06 -13.77
CA GLU A 304 23.58 1.16 -12.42
C GLU A 304 22.50 1.31 -11.36
N LEU A 305 21.35 1.91 -11.68
CA LEU A 305 20.34 2.31 -10.71
C LEU A 305 18.94 1.91 -11.17
N CYS A 306 18.13 1.40 -10.26
CA CYS A 306 16.68 1.30 -10.44
C CYS A 306 15.95 1.77 -9.18
N PHE A 307 14.69 2.17 -9.35
CA PHE A 307 13.79 2.52 -8.27
C PHE A 307 12.75 1.42 -8.07
N ILE A 308 12.42 1.14 -6.80
CA ILE A 308 11.30 0.27 -6.44
C ILE A 308 10.50 0.86 -5.28
N GLY A 309 9.19 0.94 -5.45
CA GLY A 309 8.24 1.37 -4.43
C GLY A 309 8.06 0.33 -3.31
N LEU A 310 8.06 0.78 -2.07
CA LEU A 310 7.60 0.03 -0.90
C LEU A 310 6.33 0.72 -0.38
N GLY A 311 5.17 0.09 -0.51
CA GLY A 311 3.89 0.74 -0.25
C GLY A 311 2.76 -0.23 0.00
N ILE A 312 1.58 0.06 -0.56
CA ILE A 312 0.38 -0.77 -0.36
C ILE A 312 0.33 -1.98 -1.31
N ARG A 313 1.02 -1.92 -2.46
CA ARG A 313 1.03 -2.98 -3.49
C ARG A 313 2.31 -3.83 -3.46
N THR A 314 3.46 -3.20 -3.31
CA THR A 314 4.75 -3.88 -3.12
C THR A 314 5.23 -3.83 -1.67
N ASN A 315 5.65 -4.99 -1.13
CA ASN A 315 6.03 -5.16 0.27
C ASN A 315 7.53 -5.47 0.46
N ALA A 316 8.05 -5.33 1.69
CA ALA A 316 9.49 -5.47 1.94
C ALA A 316 10.00 -6.90 1.69
N ARG A 317 9.13 -7.91 1.79
CA ARG A 317 9.47 -9.31 1.52
C ARG A 317 9.78 -9.57 0.06
N ALA A 318 9.02 -8.98 -0.86
CA ALA A 318 9.31 -9.09 -2.29
C ALA A 318 10.64 -8.40 -2.64
N ILE A 319 10.85 -7.17 -2.13
CA ILE A 319 12.08 -6.43 -2.37
C ILE A 319 13.30 -7.18 -1.82
N THR A 320 13.21 -7.68 -0.58
CA THR A 320 14.29 -8.47 0.04
C THR A 320 14.59 -9.72 -0.79
N HIS A 321 13.56 -10.44 -1.24
CA HIS A 321 13.74 -11.61 -2.10
C HIS A 321 14.44 -11.24 -3.43
N MET A 322 14.04 -10.14 -4.07
CA MET A 322 14.70 -9.67 -5.30
C MET A 322 16.17 -9.28 -5.07
N LEU A 323 16.50 -8.67 -3.92
CA LEU A 323 17.88 -8.35 -3.54
C LEU A 323 18.69 -9.65 -3.34
N GLU A 324 18.17 -10.61 -2.59
CA GLU A 324 18.83 -11.90 -2.30
C GLU A 324 19.05 -12.73 -3.57
N GLN A 325 18.09 -12.73 -4.50
CA GLN A 325 18.19 -13.44 -5.78
C GLN A 325 18.92 -12.63 -6.87
N GLN A 326 19.31 -11.39 -6.57
CA GLN A 326 19.92 -10.44 -7.51
C GLN A 326 19.08 -10.20 -8.79
N TRP A 327 17.75 -10.24 -8.67
CA TRP A 327 16.83 -10.11 -9.81
C TRP A 327 16.68 -8.69 -10.36
N PHE A 328 17.32 -7.68 -9.76
CA PHE A 328 17.34 -6.32 -10.32
C PHE A 328 18.31 -6.16 -11.48
N GLY A 329 19.49 -6.79 -11.40
CA GLY A 329 20.55 -6.69 -12.42
C GLY A 329 21.33 -5.36 -12.40
N THR A 330 21.02 -4.43 -11.49
CA THR A 330 21.69 -3.13 -11.36
C THR A 330 22.69 -3.13 -10.19
N THR A 331 23.65 -2.20 -10.17
CA THR A 331 24.58 -2.10 -9.02
C THR A 331 23.96 -1.45 -7.79
N ARG A 332 22.90 -0.67 -7.96
CA ARG A 332 22.23 0.13 -6.92
C ARG A 332 20.72 0.00 -7.07
N VAL A 333 20.03 -0.15 -5.93
CA VAL A 333 18.57 -0.22 -5.85
C VAL A 333 18.10 0.83 -4.85
N ALA A 334 17.28 1.78 -5.32
CA ALA A 334 16.64 2.80 -4.51
C ALA A 334 15.23 2.33 -4.12
N VAL A 335 15.06 1.97 -2.85
CA VAL A 335 13.75 1.59 -2.30
C VAL A 335 13.02 2.83 -1.81
N VAL A 336 12.00 3.27 -2.55
CA VAL A 336 11.20 4.47 -2.25
C VAL A 336 10.01 4.09 -1.37
N LYS A 337 9.99 4.57 -0.13
CA LYS A 337 9.08 4.11 0.92
C LYS A 337 7.90 5.05 1.12
N ASP A 338 6.69 4.52 0.91
CA ASP A 338 5.42 5.11 1.33
C ASP A 338 4.99 4.55 2.69
N LEU A 339 5.47 5.19 3.75
CA LEU A 339 5.17 4.82 5.14
C LEU A 339 4.16 5.79 5.80
N LEU A 340 3.82 6.89 5.13
CA LEU A 340 3.14 8.04 5.75
C LEU A 340 1.81 8.43 5.06
N ASP A 341 1.61 8.11 3.77
CA ASP A 341 0.40 8.51 3.02
C ASP A 341 -0.50 7.30 2.72
N ARG A 342 0.05 6.24 2.10
CA ARG A 342 -0.62 4.95 1.82
C ARG A 342 -2.01 5.01 1.16
N LYS A 343 -2.25 6.05 0.35
CA LYS A 343 -3.54 6.25 -0.33
C LYS A 343 -3.69 5.37 -1.57
N GLN A 344 -4.89 4.81 -1.76
CA GLN A 344 -5.21 4.00 -2.95
C GLN A 344 -5.07 4.77 -4.27
N ALA A 345 -5.28 6.09 -4.30
CA ALA A 345 -5.07 6.91 -5.51
C ALA A 345 -3.59 7.04 -5.92
N ARG A 346 -2.66 6.65 -5.04
CA ARG A 346 -1.21 6.72 -5.21
C ARG A 346 -0.58 5.36 -4.92
N MET A 347 -1.27 4.29 -5.37
CA MET A 347 -0.98 2.92 -4.95
C MET A 347 0.41 2.42 -5.38
N HIS A 348 0.96 2.99 -6.46
CA HIS A 348 2.25 2.64 -7.03
C HIS A 348 3.16 3.87 -7.16
N LEU A 349 4.47 3.62 -7.27
CA LEU A 349 5.48 4.66 -7.48
C LEU A 349 5.27 5.46 -8.79
N ASP A 350 4.89 4.79 -9.89
CA ASP A 350 4.62 5.41 -11.20
C ASP A 350 3.44 6.41 -11.22
N CYS A 351 2.63 6.42 -10.15
CA CYS A 351 1.52 7.37 -9.99
C CYS A 351 1.98 8.73 -9.46
N VAL A 352 3.17 8.78 -8.83
CA VAL A 352 3.70 9.98 -8.16
C VAL A 352 5.08 10.39 -8.65
N PHE A 353 5.79 9.50 -9.35
CA PHE A 353 7.14 9.69 -9.86
C PHE A 353 7.31 8.98 -11.20
N ASN A 354 7.97 9.61 -12.17
CA ASN A 354 8.32 8.95 -13.43
C ASN A 354 9.53 9.62 -14.11
N ILE A 355 10.17 8.91 -15.04
CA ILE A 355 11.42 9.32 -15.69
C ILE A 355 11.11 9.85 -17.10
N ALA A 356 11.37 11.15 -17.31
CA ALA A 356 11.09 11.85 -18.57
C ALA A 356 12.30 11.89 -19.52
N GLY A 357 13.51 11.70 -19.01
CA GLY A 357 14.76 11.72 -19.77
C GLY A 357 15.89 11.03 -19.02
N ASP A 358 17.10 11.09 -19.55
CA ASP A 358 18.28 10.44 -18.93
C ASP A 358 18.61 11.02 -17.54
N ASP A 359 18.40 12.32 -17.36
CA ASP A 359 18.66 13.05 -16.12
C ASP A 359 17.44 13.88 -15.68
N VAL A 360 16.24 13.59 -16.19
CA VAL A 360 15.02 14.34 -15.88
C VAL A 360 13.91 13.44 -15.36
N VAL A 361 13.35 13.82 -14.22
CA VAL A 361 12.21 13.13 -13.60
C VAL A 361 11.06 14.09 -13.35
N VAL A 362 9.86 13.53 -13.30
CA VAL A 362 8.63 14.22 -12.93
C VAL A 362 8.18 13.69 -11.58
N LEU A 363 7.97 14.58 -10.62
CA LEU A 363 7.67 14.23 -9.22
C LEU A 363 6.49 15.06 -8.70
N MET A 364 5.56 14.42 -8.00
CA MET A 364 4.43 15.12 -7.39
C MET A 364 4.89 15.97 -6.20
N ASP A 365 4.44 17.24 -6.15
CA ASP A 365 4.91 18.22 -5.16
C ASP A 365 4.52 17.86 -3.72
N SER A 366 3.34 17.26 -3.52
CA SER A 366 2.88 16.87 -2.17
C SER A 366 3.60 15.68 -1.55
N ILE A 367 4.58 15.07 -2.22
CA ILE A 367 5.48 14.06 -1.62
C ILE A 367 6.91 14.58 -1.41
N ILE A 368 7.12 15.89 -1.53
CA ILE A 368 8.44 16.53 -1.36
C ILE A 368 8.53 17.24 -0.01
N GLY A 369 9.67 17.03 0.67
CA GLY A 369 10.08 17.78 1.85
C GLY A 369 9.47 17.28 3.17
N GLU A 370 10.26 17.30 4.24
CA GLU A 370 9.90 16.73 5.56
C GLU A 370 8.68 17.40 6.23
N HIS A 371 8.25 18.56 5.74
CA HIS A 371 7.05 19.27 6.19
C HIS A 371 5.76 18.76 5.53
N SER A 372 5.86 18.08 4.38
CA SER A 372 4.68 17.47 3.76
C SER A 372 4.25 16.23 4.55
N HIS A 373 2.95 16.02 4.74
CA HIS A 373 2.45 14.80 5.39
C HIS A 373 2.69 13.52 4.58
N GLY A 374 2.97 13.65 3.29
CA GLY A 374 3.14 12.53 2.36
C GLY A 374 4.57 12.33 1.86
N PHE A 375 5.59 12.97 2.44
CA PHE A 375 6.93 12.86 1.89
C PHE A 375 7.44 11.40 1.85
N ARG A 376 8.30 11.11 0.87
CA ARG A 376 8.86 9.76 0.67
C ARG A 376 10.31 9.72 1.12
N MET A 377 10.73 8.55 1.59
CA MET A 377 12.10 8.28 2.00
C MET A 377 12.70 7.16 1.17
N VAL A 378 14.00 7.23 0.93
CA VAL A 378 14.76 6.24 0.17
C VAL A 378 15.75 5.51 1.06
N ASP A 379 15.73 4.19 0.97
CA ASP A 379 16.85 3.34 1.37
C ASP A 379 17.58 2.89 0.10
N GLU A 380 18.89 3.13 0.04
CA GLU A 380 19.73 2.68 -1.07
C GLU A 380 20.46 1.40 -0.68
N TYR A 381 20.38 0.41 -1.56
CA TYR A 381 21.17 -0.82 -1.48
C TYR A 381 22.19 -0.83 -2.61
N THR A 382 23.44 -1.12 -2.29
CA THR A 382 24.54 -1.22 -3.25
C THR A 382 25.09 -2.65 -3.26
N LEU A 383 25.34 -3.19 -4.45
CA LEU A 383 25.96 -4.49 -4.62
C LEU A 383 27.45 -4.41 -4.24
N VAL A 384 27.84 -5.11 -3.19
CA VAL A 384 29.21 -5.19 -2.67
C VAL A 384 29.56 -6.66 -2.47
N ASP A 385 30.64 -7.13 -3.10
CA ASP A 385 31.09 -8.53 -3.03
C ASP A 385 30.01 -9.56 -3.42
N GLY A 386 29.12 -9.20 -4.36
CA GLY A 386 28.03 -10.07 -4.79
C GLY A 386 26.81 -10.07 -3.86
N GLU A 387 26.72 -9.15 -2.91
CA GLU A 387 25.54 -9.01 -2.05
C GLU A 387 25.08 -7.56 -1.98
N TYR A 388 23.77 -7.33 -2.07
CA TYR A 388 23.24 -5.99 -1.84
C TYR A 388 23.29 -5.65 -0.35
N ARG A 389 23.95 -4.55 -0.02
CA ARG A 389 24.03 -4.00 1.34
C ARG A 389 23.41 -2.63 1.37
N LYS A 390 22.62 -2.35 2.42
CA LYS A 390 22.06 -1.00 2.62
C LYS A 390 23.20 -0.02 2.91
N THR A 391 23.43 0.93 2.02
CA THR A 391 24.52 1.92 2.12
C THR A 391 24.02 3.29 2.54
N ARG A 392 22.76 3.62 2.24
CA ARG A 392 22.10 4.85 2.67
C ARG A 392 20.70 4.54 3.15
N GLU A 393 20.21 5.28 4.14
CA GLU A 393 18.92 5.00 4.77
C GLU A 393 18.15 6.30 5.06
N ASN A 394 16.82 6.26 4.86
CA ASN A 394 15.89 7.34 5.22
C ASN A 394 16.21 8.72 4.61
N ILE A 395 16.70 8.77 3.38
CA ILE A 395 16.94 10.05 2.69
C ILE A 395 15.65 10.54 2.06
N GLU A 396 15.32 11.82 2.21
CA GLU A 396 14.16 12.42 1.54
C GLU A 396 14.27 12.23 0.01
N PHE A 397 13.17 11.82 -0.64
CA PHE A 397 13.22 11.32 -2.01
C PHE A 397 13.70 12.36 -3.04
N CYS A 398 13.25 13.61 -2.94
CA CYS A 398 13.70 14.68 -3.83
C CYS A 398 15.20 14.99 -3.62
N ALA A 399 15.66 15.03 -2.37
CA ALA A 399 17.08 15.15 -2.04
C ALA A 399 17.91 13.97 -2.56
N TYR A 400 17.36 12.75 -2.51
CA TYR A 400 18.00 11.57 -3.10
C TYR A 400 18.14 11.72 -4.61
N LEU A 401 17.07 12.11 -5.32
CA LEU A 401 17.07 12.32 -6.77
C LEU A 401 18.15 13.33 -7.20
N HIS A 402 18.24 14.46 -6.50
CA HIS A 402 19.32 15.44 -6.74
C HIS A 402 20.71 14.87 -6.45
N SER A 403 20.87 14.08 -5.38
CA SER A 403 22.15 13.46 -5.04
C SER A 403 22.66 12.45 -6.07
N VAL A 404 21.78 11.90 -6.91
CA VAL A 404 22.12 10.96 -7.98
C VAL A 404 22.07 11.59 -9.37
N GLY A 405 21.91 12.91 -9.46
CA GLY A 405 22.06 13.68 -10.70
C GLY A 405 20.77 13.99 -11.45
N PHE A 406 19.58 13.71 -10.90
CA PHE A 406 18.32 14.03 -11.57
C PHE A 406 17.89 15.49 -11.35
N ASN A 407 17.43 16.10 -12.43
CA ASN A 407 16.63 17.32 -12.47
C ASN A 407 15.16 16.98 -12.24
N VAL A 408 14.50 17.71 -11.34
CA VAL A 408 13.12 17.41 -10.90
C VAL A 408 12.15 18.44 -11.46
N ILE A 409 11.20 17.97 -12.28
CA ILE A 409 10.01 18.73 -12.70
C ILE A 409 8.88 18.40 -11.74
N ARG A 410 8.33 19.42 -11.07
CA ARG A 410 7.31 19.21 -10.03
C ARG A 410 5.92 19.33 -10.62
N VAL A 411 5.04 18.38 -10.31
CA VAL A 411 3.62 18.45 -10.69
C VAL A 411 2.74 18.68 -9.48
N THR A 412 1.72 19.52 -9.65
CA THR A 412 0.76 19.85 -8.59
C THR A 412 -0.17 18.67 -8.29
N ASP A 413 -0.86 18.70 -7.15
CA ASP A 413 -1.90 17.72 -6.86
C ASP A 413 -2.97 17.69 -7.94
N ARG A 414 -3.36 18.84 -8.52
CA ARG A 414 -4.35 18.90 -9.62
C ARG A 414 -3.90 18.08 -10.83
N MET A 415 -2.66 18.26 -11.25
CA MET A 415 -2.06 17.52 -12.36
C MET A 415 -1.98 16.02 -12.04
N HIS A 416 -1.60 15.67 -10.81
CA HIS A 416 -1.59 14.28 -10.34
C HIS A 416 -2.97 13.62 -10.38
N HIS A 417 -4.05 14.32 -10.00
CA HIS A 417 -5.42 13.77 -10.11
C HIS A 417 -5.81 13.44 -11.57
N ASN A 418 -5.14 14.05 -12.55
CA ASN A 418 -5.27 13.75 -13.98
C ASN A 418 -4.20 12.76 -14.48
N TYR A 419 -3.50 12.08 -13.57
CA TYR A 419 -2.42 11.12 -13.84
C TYR A 419 -1.18 11.74 -14.50
N GLY A 420 -0.85 12.98 -14.13
CA GLY A 420 0.28 13.72 -14.71
C GLY A 420 1.64 13.01 -14.66
N CYS A 421 1.91 12.18 -13.63
CA CYS A 421 3.14 11.39 -13.58
C CYS A 421 3.07 10.09 -14.40
N ASN A 422 1.89 9.57 -14.71
CA ASN A 422 1.71 8.22 -15.29
C ASN A 422 1.77 8.26 -16.84
N PHE A 423 2.78 8.94 -17.37
CA PHE A 423 3.07 8.99 -18.81
C PHE A 423 3.96 7.82 -19.25
N ILE A 424 4.01 7.55 -20.55
CA ILE A 424 4.96 6.60 -21.14
C ILE A 424 6.10 7.38 -21.76
N ASN A 425 7.33 6.91 -21.55
CA ASN A 425 8.48 7.34 -22.32
C ASN A 425 8.79 6.29 -23.40
N CYS A 426 8.73 6.68 -24.67
CA CYS A 426 9.04 5.79 -25.81
C CYS A 426 10.54 5.81 -26.17
N GLY A 427 11.36 6.33 -25.27
CA GLY A 427 12.77 6.59 -25.42
C GLY A 427 13.09 7.87 -26.18
N ASP A 428 14.32 8.34 -25.99
CA ASP A 428 14.82 9.62 -26.52
C ASP A 428 13.92 10.81 -26.10
N SER A 429 13.41 10.77 -24.87
CA SER A 429 12.51 11.77 -24.28
C SER A 429 11.25 12.02 -25.10
N ARG A 430 10.71 10.99 -25.73
CA ARG A 430 9.42 11.04 -26.46
C ARG A 430 8.30 10.56 -25.56
N LEU A 431 7.59 11.50 -24.94
CA LEU A 431 6.56 11.22 -23.95
C LEU A 431 5.17 11.11 -24.56
N ILE A 432 4.35 10.20 -24.02
CA ILE A 432 2.92 10.15 -24.26
C ILE A 432 2.19 10.41 -22.94
N THR A 433 1.36 11.45 -22.88
CA THR A 433 0.65 11.88 -21.66
C THR A 433 -0.87 11.93 -21.86
N THR A 434 -1.62 11.92 -20.76
CA THR A 434 -3.09 12.10 -20.77
C THR A 434 -3.53 13.52 -20.43
N ASP A 435 -2.70 14.25 -19.69
CA ASP A 435 -3.04 15.56 -19.14
C ASP A 435 -2.34 16.68 -19.92
N PRO A 436 -3.09 17.55 -20.63
CA PRO A 436 -2.52 18.64 -21.42
C PRO A 436 -1.77 19.67 -20.56
N GLU A 437 -2.24 19.91 -19.33
CA GLU A 437 -1.58 20.82 -18.39
C GLU A 437 -0.20 20.29 -18.01
N THR A 438 -0.09 18.99 -17.72
CA THR A 438 1.19 18.33 -17.46
C THR A 438 2.11 18.34 -18.68
N ALA A 439 1.58 18.10 -19.88
CA ALA A 439 2.36 18.21 -21.10
C ALA A 439 2.96 19.61 -21.28
N ASP A 440 2.15 20.66 -21.14
CA ASP A 440 2.61 22.04 -21.25
C ASP A 440 3.63 22.40 -20.15
N HIS A 441 3.42 21.90 -18.93
CA HIS A 441 4.34 22.12 -17.81
C HIS A 441 5.71 21.46 -18.04
N ILE A 442 5.74 20.20 -18.49
CA ILE A 442 6.98 19.48 -18.80
C ILE A 442 7.70 20.16 -19.98
N ALA A 443 6.96 20.51 -21.05
CA ALA A 443 7.53 21.15 -22.24
C ALA A 443 8.17 22.52 -21.97
N LYS A 444 7.67 23.26 -20.96
CA LYS A 444 8.22 24.56 -20.55
C LYS A 444 9.42 24.45 -19.62
N SER A 445 9.68 23.26 -19.06
CA SER A 445 10.81 23.05 -18.17
C SER A 445 12.13 23.27 -18.91
N PRO A 446 13.10 24.00 -18.34
CA PRO A 446 14.42 24.15 -18.94
C PRO A 446 15.22 22.84 -18.99
N TYR A 447 14.80 21.82 -18.23
CA TYR A 447 15.49 20.53 -18.14
C TYR A 447 15.05 19.54 -19.21
N PHE A 448 13.84 19.69 -19.77
CA PHE A 448 13.30 18.69 -20.68
C PHE A 448 13.56 19.06 -22.15
N HIS A 449 14.16 18.13 -22.87
CA HIS A 449 14.46 18.27 -24.30
C HIS A 449 13.95 17.04 -25.05
N GLY A 450 12.70 17.11 -25.49
CA GLY A 450 12.04 15.98 -26.13
C GLY A 450 10.72 16.36 -26.78
N SER A 451 9.94 15.36 -27.16
CA SER A 451 8.60 15.56 -27.71
C SER A 451 7.54 15.03 -26.76
N ILE A 452 6.36 15.63 -26.78
CA ILE A 452 5.23 15.22 -25.95
C ILE A 452 4.00 15.08 -26.82
N THR A 453 3.40 13.89 -26.81
CA THR A 453 2.12 13.60 -27.45
C THR A 453 1.04 13.47 -26.38
N ASN A 454 -0.03 14.25 -26.47
CA ASN A 454 -1.17 14.11 -25.57
C ASN A 454 -2.29 13.30 -26.23
N ILE A 455 -2.90 12.36 -25.50
CA ILE A 455 -4.05 11.58 -25.95
C ILE A 455 -5.18 11.55 -24.92
N ASP A 456 -6.44 11.45 -25.38
CA ASP A 456 -7.59 11.27 -24.47
C ASP A 456 -7.66 9.82 -23.98
N PHE A 457 -7.41 9.64 -22.67
CA PHE A 457 -7.42 8.34 -22.01
C PHE A 457 -8.36 8.30 -20.79
N ARG A 458 -9.26 9.29 -20.67
CA ARG A 458 -10.11 9.52 -19.49
C ARG A 458 -11.06 8.36 -19.14
N GLU A 459 -11.38 7.51 -20.11
CA GLU A 459 -12.25 6.37 -19.84
C GLU A 459 -11.53 5.28 -19.06
N ILE A 460 -10.25 5.02 -19.36
CA ILE A 460 -9.43 4.02 -18.66
C ILE A 460 -9.02 4.54 -17.27
N THR A 461 -8.84 5.86 -17.11
CA THR A 461 -8.49 6.46 -15.81
C THR A 461 -9.54 6.27 -14.72
N LYS A 462 -10.74 5.80 -15.06
CA LYS A 462 -11.77 5.37 -14.11
C LYS A 462 -11.42 4.07 -13.38
N LEU A 463 -10.35 3.38 -13.75
CA LEU A 463 -9.89 2.14 -13.12
C LEU A 463 -8.65 2.35 -12.21
N TYR A 464 -8.37 3.58 -11.79
CA TYR A 464 -7.20 3.93 -10.96
C TYR A 464 -5.82 3.82 -11.65
N GLY A 465 -5.75 3.88 -12.98
CA GLY A 465 -4.48 3.84 -13.73
C GLY A 465 -4.56 4.56 -15.08
N ALA A 466 -3.41 4.85 -15.70
CA ALA A 466 -3.35 5.54 -16.98
C ALA A 466 -2.35 4.85 -17.95
N LEU A 467 -1.61 5.63 -18.73
CA LEU A 467 -0.86 5.13 -19.88
C LEU A 467 0.25 4.16 -19.46
N HIS A 468 1.06 4.54 -18.47
CA HIS A 468 2.16 3.70 -18.00
C HIS A 468 1.64 2.36 -17.46
N CYS A 469 0.56 2.39 -16.67
CA CYS A 469 -0.10 1.19 -16.14
C CYS A 469 -0.63 0.26 -17.25
N SER A 470 -1.09 0.83 -18.37
CA SER A 470 -1.66 0.10 -19.51
C SER A 470 -0.64 -0.43 -20.51
N THR A 471 0.66 -0.33 -20.20
CA THR A 471 1.73 -0.77 -21.09
C THR A 471 2.83 -1.50 -20.33
N GLN A 472 3.29 -2.61 -20.90
CA GLN A 472 4.60 -3.18 -20.57
C GLN A 472 5.55 -2.96 -21.74
N ILE A 473 6.68 -2.31 -21.50
CA ILE A 473 7.73 -2.11 -22.50
C ILE A 473 8.77 -3.23 -22.40
N PHE A 474 9.24 -3.69 -23.56
CA PHE A 474 10.40 -4.55 -23.74
C PHE A 474 11.38 -3.88 -24.69
N ARG A 475 12.67 -4.02 -24.40
CA ARG A 475 13.75 -3.63 -25.29
C ARG A 475 14.35 -4.86 -25.97
N ASP A 476 14.64 -4.73 -27.26
CA ASP A 476 15.58 -5.61 -27.96
C ASP A 476 17.01 -5.11 -27.71
N ILE A 477 17.76 -5.84 -26.87
CA ILE A 477 19.21 -5.70 -26.83
C ILE A 477 19.83 -6.64 -27.86
N ARG A 478 20.06 -6.12 -29.08
CA ARG A 478 21.06 -6.69 -29.99
C ARG A 478 22.40 -6.64 -29.26
N THR A 479 23.03 -7.79 -29.07
CA THR A 479 24.34 -7.90 -28.42
C THR A 479 25.44 -7.29 -29.30
N PRO A 480 26.24 -6.31 -28.82
CA PRO A 480 27.65 -6.27 -29.15
C PRO A 480 28.40 -7.18 -28.16
N GLN A 481 29.24 -8.06 -28.68
CA GLN A 481 30.19 -8.86 -27.91
C GLN A 481 31.23 -7.98 -27.17
N PRO A 482 31.91 -8.52 -26.14
CA PRO A 482 32.45 -7.75 -25.03
C PRO A 482 33.74 -7.01 -25.39
N ALA A 483 33.92 -5.82 -24.81
CA ALA A 483 35.23 -5.16 -24.78
C ALA A 483 36.12 -5.83 -23.73
N ASN A 484 37.33 -6.17 -24.18
CA ASN A 484 38.37 -6.92 -23.49
C ASN A 484 38.60 -6.55 -22.02
N THR A 485 38.80 -7.62 -21.23
CA THR A 485 39.56 -7.63 -19.99
C THR A 485 40.92 -6.98 -20.18
N VAL A 486 41.22 -5.95 -19.36
CA VAL A 486 42.59 -5.48 -19.12
C VAL A 486 42.94 -5.74 -17.67
N SER A 487 44.14 -6.29 -17.52
CA SER A 487 44.74 -6.85 -16.32
C SER A 487 44.99 -5.85 -15.20
N ARG A 488 44.92 -6.41 -13.99
CA ARG A 488 45.49 -5.95 -12.72
C ARG A 488 46.75 -5.08 -12.87
N ASN A 489 46.79 -4.02 -12.08
CA ASN A 489 48.00 -3.66 -11.33
C ASN A 489 47.61 -3.41 -9.88
N GLU A 490 48.23 -4.19 -9.00
CA GLU A 490 48.23 -4.05 -7.56
C GLU A 490 49.07 -2.83 -7.19
N THR A 491 48.61 -2.01 -6.24
CA THR A 491 49.47 -1.34 -5.26
C THR A 491 48.65 -0.93 -4.04
N GLU A 492 48.90 -1.68 -2.98
CA GLU A 492 49.05 -1.30 -1.57
C GLU A 492 48.08 -0.31 -0.91
N SER A 493 47.36 -0.92 0.04
CA SER A 493 46.73 -0.38 1.23
C SER A 493 47.49 0.72 1.97
N LEU A 494 46.79 1.82 2.24
CA LEU A 494 47.04 2.65 3.43
C LEU A 494 45.90 2.42 4.41
N ILE A 495 46.15 1.54 5.37
CA ILE A 495 45.35 1.37 6.57
C ILE A 495 45.53 2.65 7.40
N VAL A 496 44.50 3.49 7.46
CA VAL A 496 44.38 4.49 8.54
C VAL A 496 43.86 3.73 9.75
N SER A 497 44.77 3.41 10.66
CA SER A 497 44.45 2.96 12.00
C SER A 497 43.61 4.04 12.69
N LEU A 498 42.33 3.75 12.95
CA LEU A 498 41.56 4.53 13.91
C LEU A 498 42.17 4.29 15.28
N ASN A 499 42.77 5.37 15.79
CA ASN A 499 43.27 5.47 17.15
C ASN A 499 42.22 4.93 18.13
N THR A 500 42.64 3.93 18.90
CA THR A 500 42.05 3.67 20.21
C THR A 500 42.24 4.93 21.06
N SER A 501 41.14 5.41 21.64
CA SER A 501 41.17 6.44 22.66
C SER A 501 40.14 6.10 23.74
N PRO A 502 40.37 6.62 24.95
CA PRO A 502 40.54 5.81 26.15
C PRO A 502 39.20 5.43 26.77
N ALA A 503 39.24 4.42 27.66
CA ALA A 503 38.15 4.05 28.56
C ALA A 503 37.36 5.27 29.04
N SER A 504 36.20 5.51 28.42
CA SER A 504 35.37 6.67 28.68
C SER A 504 34.48 6.36 29.87
N ARG A 505 34.50 7.24 30.88
CA ARG A 505 33.49 7.26 31.94
C ARG A 505 32.10 7.16 31.29
N LEU A 506 31.25 6.26 31.79
CA LEU A 506 29.86 6.13 31.34
C LEU A 506 29.20 7.51 31.35
N PRO A 507 28.42 7.87 30.30
CA PRO A 507 27.76 9.17 30.24
C PRO A 507 26.85 9.36 31.47
N PRO A 508 26.70 10.61 31.95
CA PRO A 508 25.87 10.89 33.12
C PRO A 508 24.42 10.49 32.87
N ARG A 509 23.72 10.09 33.93
CA ARG A 509 22.28 9.75 33.88
C ARG A 509 21.48 10.91 33.31
N ARG A 510 20.68 10.64 32.29
CA ARG A 510 19.78 11.61 31.65
C ARG A 510 18.33 11.20 31.87
N GLN A 511 17.47 12.18 32.11
CA GLN A 511 16.02 11.93 32.14
C GLN A 511 15.42 11.85 30.73
N THR A 512 15.98 12.63 29.79
CA THR A 512 15.47 12.79 28.43
C THR A 512 16.56 12.50 27.40
N THR A 513 16.15 12.30 26.15
CA THR A 513 17.03 12.06 25.01
C THR A 513 16.57 12.88 23.80
N ASN A 514 17.49 13.08 22.85
CA ASN A 514 17.24 13.62 21.52
C ASN A 514 17.18 12.56 20.43
N TRP A 515 17.23 11.26 20.78
CA TRP A 515 17.06 10.15 19.85
C TRP A 515 15.86 9.29 20.23
N VAL A 516 15.02 9.00 19.24
CA VAL A 516 13.83 8.17 19.43
C VAL A 516 13.70 7.12 18.33
N LEU A 517 13.08 6.00 18.67
CA LEU A 517 12.61 4.99 17.74
C LEU A 517 11.09 5.06 17.66
N VAL A 518 10.58 5.08 16.43
CA VAL A 518 9.13 5.08 16.14
C VAL A 518 8.80 4.02 15.11
N VAL A 519 7.57 3.51 15.14
CA VAL A 519 7.09 2.49 14.20
C VAL A 519 5.87 3.00 13.44
N ALA A 520 5.98 3.14 12.12
CA ALA A 520 4.89 3.60 11.27
C ALA A 520 3.74 2.56 11.21
N PRO A 521 2.47 3.00 11.32
CA PRO A 521 1.27 2.16 11.35
C PRO A 521 0.88 1.63 9.97
N THR A 522 1.83 1.06 9.23
CA THR A 522 1.63 0.61 7.85
C THR A 522 0.70 -0.61 7.72
N TYR A 523 0.42 -1.27 8.84
CA TYR A 523 -0.68 -2.20 9.06
C TYR A 523 -1.33 -1.82 10.39
N PHE A 524 -2.60 -1.44 10.43
CA PHE A 524 -3.19 -0.93 11.68
C PHE A 524 -4.64 -1.33 11.82
N ALA A 525 -4.97 -1.91 12.96
CA ALA A 525 -6.32 -2.31 13.31
C ALA A 525 -6.46 -2.38 14.83
N GLN A 526 -7.71 -2.45 15.31
CA GLN A 526 -7.97 -2.76 16.70
C GLN A 526 -7.46 -4.17 17.00
N ASN A 527 -6.62 -4.31 18.02
CA ASN A 527 -6.10 -5.60 18.43
C ASN A 527 -7.15 -6.34 19.30
N PRO A 528 -7.69 -7.48 18.85
CA PRO A 528 -8.75 -8.20 19.55
C PRO A 528 -8.29 -8.79 20.89
N GLU A 529 -7.00 -9.14 21.04
CA GLU A 529 -6.45 -9.72 22.27
C GLU A 529 -6.41 -8.67 23.39
N THR A 530 -6.03 -7.44 23.05
CA THR A 530 -5.90 -6.33 24.00
C THR A 530 -7.18 -5.52 24.23
N PHE A 531 -8.18 -5.68 23.37
CA PHE A 531 -9.41 -4.89 23.44
C PHE A 531 -10.17 -5.12 24.76
N GLN A 532 -10.06 -6.32 25.34
CA GLN A 532 -10.79 -6.69 26.54
C GLN A 532 -10.25 -6.03 27.82
N ASP A 533 -8.96 -5.70 27.87
CA ASP A 533 -8.30 -5.14 29.07
C ASP A 533 -7.82 -3.70 28.89
N ASN A 534 -7.85 -3.15 27.67
CA ASN A 534 -7.54 -1.74 27.39
C ASN A 534 -8.81 -0.88 27.29
N ALA A 535 -9.22 -0.29 28.43
CA ALA A 535 -10.40 0.57 28.52
C ALA A 535 -10.32 1.88 27.70
N PHE A 536 -9.14 2.24 27.17
CA PHE A 536 -8.96 3.43 26.34
C PHE A 536 -9.26 3.17 24.85
N MET A 537 -9.39 1.90 24.43
CA MET A 537 -9.84 1.56 23.08
C MET A 537 -11.34 1.81 22.91
N GLN A 538 -11.72 2.54 21.87
CA GLN A 538 -13.11 2.93 21.58
C GLN A 538 -13.69 2.13 20.41
N SER A 539 -14.61 1.21 20.71
CA SER A 539 -15.26 0.34 19.71
C SER A 539 -16.00 1.10 18.60
N LYS A 540 -16.61 2.25 18.91
CA LYS A 540 -17.41 3.01 17.93
C LYS A 540 -16.58 3.65 16.82
N ALA A 541 -15.34 4.06 17.11
CA ALA A 541 -14.48 4.70 16.11
C ALA A 541 -14.03 3.72 15.02
N ALA A 542 -13.74 2.47 15.40
CA ALA A 542 -13.39 1.40 14.46
C ALA A 542 -14.60 0.82 13.70
N GLN A 543 -15.83 1.02 14.19
CA GLN A 543 -17.05 0.48 13.56
C GLN A 543 -17.57 1.31 12.39
N THR A 544 -17.23 2.60 12.31
CA THR A 544 -17.73 3.51 11.26
C THR A 544 -16.81 3.62 10.04
N MET A 545 -15.60 3.08 10.13
CA MET A 545 -14.56 3.19 9.11
C MET A 545 -14.20 1.80 8.58
N THR A 546 -13.83 1.73 7.31
CA THR A 546 -13.21 0.54 6.72
C THR A 546 -11.79 0.35 7.26
N SER A 547 -11.27 -0.87 7.15
CA SER A 547 -9.88 -1.16 7.54
C SER A 547 -8.86 -0.31 6.79
N LEU A 548 -9.15 0.04 5.53
CA LEU A 548 -8.28 0.90 4.74
C LEU A 548 -8.25 2.33 5.29
N GLU A 549 -9.42 2.91 5.57
CA GLU A 549 -9.51 4.26 6.12
C GLU A 549 -8.85 4.36 7.51
N ILE A 550 -8.94 3.31 8.34
CA ILE A 550 -8.24 3.25 9.63
C ILE A 550 -6.72 3.33 9.44
N VAL A 551 -6.17 2.61 8.46
CA VAL A 551 -4.73 2.64 8.16
C VAL A 551 -4.30 3.99 7.60
N GLU A 552 -5.07 4.56 6.67
CA GLU A 552 -4.78 5.89 6.06
C GLU A 552 -4.78 7.00 7.12
N GLU A 553 -5.81 7.03 7.98
CA GLU A 553 -5.88 8.01 9.08
C GLU A 553 -4.77 7.79 10.11
N ALA A 554 -4.44 6.54 10.45
CA ALA A 554 -3.34 6.24 11.36
C ALA A 554 -1.99 6.67 10.78
N CYS A 555 -1.72 6.41 9.49
CA CYS A 555 -0.52 6.89 8.81
C CYS A 555 -0.46 8.42 8.82
N THR A 556 -1.60 9.10 8.62
CA THR A 556 -1.70 10.56 8.68
C THR A 556 -1.44 11.10 10.10
N ALA A 557 -2.01 10.47 11.13
CA ALA A 557 -1.75 10.84 12.52
C ALA A 557 -0.27 10.63 12.90
N PHE A 558 0.32 9.52 12.45
CA PHE A 558 1.72 9.21 12.65
C PHE A 558 2.65 10.17 11.89
N SER A 559 2.31 10.56 10.66
CA SER A 559 3.12 11.52 9.89
C SER A 559 3.20 12.87 10.60
N ARG A 560 2.12 13.33 11.24
CA ARG A 560 2.14 14.52 12.10
C ARG A 560 3.09 14.37 13.29
N LEU A 561 3.09 13.21 13.96
CA LEU A 561 4.05 12.92 15.05
C LEU A 561 5.49 12.94 14.53
N TYR A 562 5.76 12.24 13.43
CA TYR A 562 7.09 12.16 12.82
C TYR A 562 7.61 13.54 12.42
N THR A 563 6.79 14.34 11.72
CA THR A 563 7.15 15.71 11.33
C THR A 563 7.34 16.59 12.56
N ALA A 564 6.50 16.48 13.60
CA ALA A 564 6.68 17.25 14.84
C ALA A 564 8.02 16.92 15.52
N LEU A 565 8.42 15.65 15.59
CA LEU A 565 9.72 15.26 16.15
C LEU A 565 10.88 15.88 15.35
N LYS A 566 10.87 15.68 14.03
CA LYS A 566 11.93 16.15 13.13
C LYS A 566 12.06 17.68 13.09
N THR A 567 10.95 18.39 12.94
CA THR A 567 10.93 19.86 12.87
C THR A 567 11.33 20.54 14.17
N ASN A 568 11.20 19.85 15.31
CA ASN A 568 11.70 20.32 16.59
C ASN A 568 13.10 19.76 16.93
N GLY A 569 13.85 19.22 15.95
CA GLY A 569 15.25 18.85 16.14
C GLY A 569 15.48 17.57 16.94
N VAL A 570 14.49 16.67 17.01
CA VAL A 570 14.65 15.31 17.57
C VAL A 570 15.08 14.35 16.45
N ASN A 571 16.08 13.51 16.74
CA ASN A 571 16.56 12.48 15.83
C ASN A 571 15.66 11.26 15.89
N VAL A 572 15.27 10.73 14.73
CA VAL A 572 14.27 9.66 14.62
C VAL A 572 14.83 8.47 13.86
N LYS A 573 14.81 7.29 14.50
CA LYS A 573 14.97 6.00 13.85
C LYS A 573 13.58 5.45 13.52
N LEU A 574 13.29 5.34 12.22
CA LEU A 574 12.00 4.87 11.73
C LEU A 574 12.03 3.38 11.37
N PHE A 575 11.07 2.63 11.92
CA PHE A 575 10.68 1.32 11.43
C PHE A 575 9.21 1.36 10.96
N HIS A 576 8.75 0.31 10.31
CA HIS A 576 7.36 0.13 9.87
C HIS A 576 7.00 -1.34 10.00
N HIS A 577 5.72 -1.73 10.06
CA HIS A 577 5.32 -3.14 10.08
C HIS A 577 4.24 -3.45 9.05
N GLU A 578 4.36 -4.63 8.45
CA GLU A 578 3.48 -5.11 7.39
C GLU A 578 2.55 -6.21 7.90
N SER A 579 1.49 -6.50 7.14
CA SER A 579 0.42 -7.43 7.55
C SER A 579 0.88 -8.84 7.91
N TYR A 580 1.96 -9.35 7.30
CA TYR A 580 2.50 -10.67 7.64
C TYR A 580 3.15 -10.77 9.02
N HIS A 581 3.37 -9.65 9.72
CA HIS A 581 3.82 -9.68 11.11
C HIS A 581 2.68 -10.09 12.06
N ASP A 582 1.41 -9.89 11.64
CA ASP A 582 0.23 -10.17 12.46
C ASP A 582 0.29 -9.48 13.83
N THR A 583 0.57 -8.18 13.79
CA THR A 583 0.70 -7.29 14.96
C THR A 583 -0.10 -5.99 14.73
N PRO A 584 -1.43 -6.00 14.95
CA PRO A 584 -2.35 -4.95 14.48
C PRO A 584 -2.15 -3.57 15.13
N ASP A 585 -1.53 -3.50 16.30
CA ASP A 585 -1.28 -2.27 17.06
C ASP A 585 0.21 -2.05 17.39
N ALA A 586 1.12 -2.55 16.55
CA ALA A 586 2.59 -2.50 16.75
C ALA A 586 3.23 -1.11 16.56
N VAL A 587 2.59 -0.08 17.09
CA VAL A 587 2.99 1.32 17.00
C VAL A 587 3.62 1.82 18.31
N PHE A 588 3.66 0.97 19.34
CA PHE A 588 4.11 1.32 20.70
C PHE A 588 5.41 0.59 21.10
N PRO A 589 6.56 0.99 20.52
CA PRO A 589 7.85 0.33 20.78
C PRO A 589 8.27 0.39 22.26
N ASN A 590 7.82 1.42 22.98
CA ASN A 590 8.17 1.67 24.37
C ASN A 590 7.67 0.59 25.35
N ASN A 591 6.73 -0.25 24.90
CA ASN A 591 6.11 -1.30 25.70
C ASN A 591 7.00 -2.55 25.79
N TRP A 592 7.90 -2.79 24.84
CA TRP A 592 8.68 -4.03 24.83
C TRP A 592 10.18 -3.82 24.94
N PHE A 593 10.69 -2.58 24.85
CA PHE A 593 12.06 -2.27 25.22
C PHE A 593 12.23 -0.93 25.95
N SER A 594 13.40 -0.76 26.57
CA SER A 594 13.88 0.54 27.07
C SER A 594 15.40 0.58 27.02
N THR A 595 15.97 1.77 26.91
CA THR A 595 17.42 1.97 26.85
C THR A 595 17.90 2.85 28.01
N HIS A 596 19.15 2.66 28.45
CA HIS A 596 19.71 3.30 29.64
C HIS A 596 21.18 3.70 29.41
N SER A 597 21.43 5.01 29.31
CA SER A 597 22.75 5.57 28.99
C SER A 597 23.84 5.25 30.02
N ASP A 598 23.46 5.22 31.31
CA ASP A 598 24.40 5.03 32.42
C ASP A 598 24.95 3.61 32.54
N SER A 599 24.43 2.67 31.75
CA SER A 599 24.89 1.28 31.71
C SER A 599 25.08 0.74 30.29
N GLN A 600 24.85 1.57 29.25
CA GLN A 600 24.83 1.14 27.84
C GLN A 600 23.96 -0.13 27.66
N THR A 601 22.79 -0.12 28.30
CA THR A 601 21.90 -1.29 28.41
C THR A 601 20.63 -1.09 27.62
N CYS A 602 20.25 -2.11 26.85
CA CYS A 602 18.89 -2.28 26.33
C CYS A 602 18.20 -3.40 27.12
N THR A 603 17.01 -3.13 27.64
CA THR A 603 16.15 -4.15 28.27
C THR A 603 15.08 -4.58 27.29
N LEU A 604 14.88 -5.89 27.12
CA LEU A 604 13.73 -6.48 26.43
C LEU A 604 12.74 -7.01 27.47
N TYR A 605 11.46 -6.70 27.27
CA TYR A 605 10.43 -6.93 28.28
C TYR A 605 9.41 -8.00 27.86
N PRO A 606 8.87 -8.75 28.85
CA PRO A 606 7.80 -9.70 28.61
C PRO A 606 6.45 -8.98 28.40
N MET A 607 5.74 -9.37 27.35
CA MET A 607 4.46 -8.81 26.92
C MET A 607 3.34 -9.83 27.18
N LYS A 608 2.17 -9.36 27.62
CA LYS A 608 1.08 -10.26 28.06
C LYS A 608 0.51 -11.11 26.93
N TYR A 609 0.35 -10.51 25.75
CA TYR A 609 -0.39 -11.12 24.64
C TYR A 609 0.54 -11.58 23.50
N PRO A 610 0.32 -12.76 22.89
CA PRO A 610 1.17 -13.26 21.80
C PRO A 610 1.30 -12.29 20.61
N SER A 611 0.23 -11.59 20.23
CA SER A 611 0.32 -10.55 19.18
C SER A 611 1.30 -9.42 19.55
N ARG A 612 1.31 -9.02 20.82
CA ARG A 612 2.20 -7.99 21.37
C ARG A 612 3.65 -8.50 21.50
N GLN A 613 3.85 -9.79 21.81
CA GLN A 613 5.17 -10.43 21.86
C GLN A 613 5.87 -10.41 20.48
N ARG A 614 5.11 -10.63 19.41
CA ARG A 614 5.60 -10.57 18.01
C ARG A 614 6.06 -9.17 17.59
N GLU A 615 5.70 -8.11 18.32
CA GLU A 615 6.19 -6.74 18.05
C GLU A 615 7.69 -6.60 18.23
N ARG A 616 8.30 -7.47 19.05
CA ARG A 616 9.76 -7.59 19.20
C ARG A 616 10.38 -8.23 17.96
N ARG A 617 10.43 -7.46 16.89
CA ARG A 617 10.87 -7.92 15.57
C ARG A 617 12.38 -8.03 15.50
N ARG A 618 12.87 -9.12 14.88
CA ARG A 618 14.30 -9.39 14.69
C ARG A 618 15.07 -8.20 14.11
N SER A 619 14.51 -7.49 13.13
CA SER A 619 15.16 -6.32 12.53
C SER A 619 15.43 -5.19 13.52
N ILE A 620 14.51 -4.95 14.46
CA ILE A 620 14.66 -3.93 15.50
C ILE A 620 15.62 -4.42 16.58
N VAL A 621 15.48 -5.67 17.01
CA VAL A 621 16.37 -6.26 18.03
C VAL A 621 17.82 -6.28 17.53
N THR A 622 18.08 -6.66 16.28
CA THR A 622 19.44 -6.57 15.70
C THR A 622 19.98 -5.15 15.71
N PHE A 623 19.15 -4.16 15.37
CA PHE A 623 19.55 -2.75 15.46
C PHE A 623 19.89 -2.35 16.90
N LEU A 624 19.04 -2.66 17.88
CA LEU A 624 19.31 -2.39 19.29
C LEU A 624 20.60 -3.08 19.77
N ASN A 625 20.80 -4.35 19.42
CA ASN A 625 22.01 -5.10 19.77
C ASN A 625 23.29 -4.53 19.14
N SER A 626 23.19 -3.83 18.01
CA SER A 626 24.33 -3.12 17.42
C SER A 626 24.67 -1.80 18.14
N MET A 627 23.72 -1.24 18.89
CA MET A 627 23.86 0.04 19.58
C MET A 627 24.25 -0.11 21.06
N TYR A 628 23.85 -1.19 21.72
CA TYR A 628 24.03 -1.39 23.16
C TYR A 628 24.88 -2.62 23.46
N SER A 629 25.85 -2.47 24.36
CA SER A 629 26.76 -3.56 24.75
C SER A 629 26.15 -4.55 25.73
N ASN A 630 25.16 -4.11 26.51
CA ASN A 630 24.50 -4.94 27.52
C ASN A 630 23.03 -5.14 27.15
N ILE A 631 22.60 -6.39 27.07
CA ILE A 631 21.20 -6.75 26.85
C ILE A 631 20.67 -7.43 28.10
N VAL A 632 19.65 -6.84 28.71
CA VAL A 632 18.88 -7.48 29.80
C VAL A 632 17.61 -8.04 29.18
N ASP A 633 17.58 -9.34 28.98
CA ASP A 633 16.43 -10.02 28.40
C ASP A 633 15.55 -10.62 29.50
N LEU A 634 14.30 -10.16 29.58
CA LEU A 634 13.28 -10.64 30.50
C LEU A 634 12.16 -11.41 29.77
N THR A 635 12.31 -11.74 28.49
CA THR A 635 11.22 -12.39 27.73
C THR A 635 10.94 -13.82 28.20
N SER A 636 11.83 -14.47 28.96
CA SER A 636 11.59 -15.81 29.51
C SER A 636 10.40 -15.89 30.49
N TYR A 637 9.92 -14.74 30.98
CA TYR A 637 8.69 -14.69 31.79
C TYR A 637 7.41 -14.90 30.96
N GLU A 638 7.54 -15.02 29.64
CA GLU A 638 6.44 -15.32 28.71
C GLU A 638 6.17 -16.83 28.55
N ASP A 639 7.08 -17.69 29.02
CA ASP A 639 7.13 -19.12 28.70
C ASP A 639 6.03 -19.98 29.36
N ASP A 640 4.95 -19.37 29.88
CA ASP A 640 3.80 -20.11 30.43
C ASP A 640 2.85 -20.53 29.30
N GLU A 641 2.46 -21.82 29.30
CA GLU A 641 1.53 -22.37 28.30
C GLU A 641 0.11 -21.77 28.43
N ASP A 642 -0.25 -21.23 29.60
CA ASP A 642 -1.49 -20.50 29.82
C ASP A 642 -1.26 -18.97 29.70
N PRO A 643 -1.81 -18.30 28.67
CA PRO A 643 -1.72 -16.86 28.51
C PRO A 643 -2.24 -16.06 29.71
N GLU A 644 -3.16 -16.60 30.52
CA GLU A 644 -3.64 -15.93 31.73
C GLU A 644 -2.58 -15.91 32.84
N LEU A 645 -1.65 -16.88 32.86
CA LEU A 645 -0.56 -16.97 33.85
C LEU A 645 0.73 -16.25 33.41
N THR A 646 0.83 -15.86 32.14
CA THR A 646 1.96 -15.07 31.63
C THR A 646 2.25 -13.85 32.51
N LYS A 647 3.48 -13.78 33.05
CA LYS A 647 3.95 -12.65 33.86
C LYS A 647 4.52 -11.57 32.96
N ALA A 648 3.77 -10.49 32.79
CA ALA A 648 4.12 -9.40 31.90
C ALA A 648 4.68 -8.19 32.65
N LEU A 649 5.54 -7.44 31.99
CA LEU A 649 5.99 -6.12 32.41
C LEU A 649 6.19 -5.32 31.14
N GLU A 650 5.13 -4.71 30.60
CA GLU A 650 5.16 -4.03 29.29
C GLU A 650 5.95 -2.70 29.32
N GLY A 651 7.25 -2.82 29.59
CA GLY A 651 8.27 -1.81 29.45
C GLY A 651 7.90 -0.50 30.13
N THR A 652 8.24 0.60 29.47
CA THR A 652 7.89 1.94 29.96
C THR A 652 6.40 2.24 29.80
N GLY A 653 5.58 1.35 29.24
CA GLY A 653 4.13 1.40 29.38
C GLY A 653 3.71 1.16 30.83
N SER A 654 4.13 0.01 31.34
CA SER A 654 3.85 -0.45 32.71
C SER A 654 4.67 0.25 33.79
N MET A 655 5.77 0.93 33.45
CA MET A 655 6.57 1.69 34.42
C MET A 655 6.87 3.12 33.98
N VAL A 656 6.98 4.04 34.94
CA VAL A 656 7.41 5.43 34.73
C VAL A 656 8.67 5.67 35.54
N LEU A 657 9.73 6.14 34.87
CA LEU A 657 11.08 6.17 35.42
C LEU A 657 11.51 7.60 35.74
N ASP A 658 11.97 7.83 36.97
CA ASP A 658 12.93 8.88 37.26
C ASP A 658 14.34 8.29 37.08
N ARG A 659 14.90 8.50 35.88
CA ARG A 659 16.17 7.91 35.47
C ARG A 659 17.35 8.52 36.22
N VAL A 660 17.24 9.79 36.63
CA VAL A 660 18.28 10.51 37.37
C VAL A 660 18.36 10.01 38.80
N GLN A 661 17.21 9.95 39.48
CA GLN A 661 17.11 9.50 40.88
C GLN A 661 17.07 7.97 41.03
N LYS A 662 16.98 7.23 39.92
CA LYS A 662 16.81 5.76 39.89
C LYS A 662 15.60 5.32 40.73
N VAL A 663 14.46 5.96 40.51
CA VAL A 663 13.18 5.56 41.12
C VAL A 663 12.22 5.14 40.00
N ALA A 664 11.60 3.97 40.14
CA ALA A 664 10.65 3.45 39.17
C ALA A 664 9.27 3.32 39.81
N PHE A 665 8.26 3.89 39.16
CA PHE A 665 6.86 3.85 39.60
C PHE A 665 6.08 2.86 38.75
N CYS A 666 5.32 1.97 39.39
CA CYS A 666 4.56 0.92 38.70
C CYS A 666 3.19 0.70 39.35
N ALA A 667 2.13 0.96 38.60
CA ALA A 667 0.78 0.52 38.92
C ALA A 667 0.65 -0.96 38.54
N LEU A 668 0.32 -1.81 39.51
CA LEU A 668 0.15 -3.25 39.27
C LEU A 668 -1.11 -3.50 38.42
N SER A 669 -0.97 -4.35 37.40
CA SER A 669 -2.04 -4.68 36.45
C SER A 669 -1.82 -6.06 35.83
N LYS A 670 -2.72 -6.52 34.94
CA LYS A 670 -2.51 -7.74 34.13
C LYS A 670 -1.25 -7.67 33.24
N ARG A 671 -0.71 -6.47 33.02
CA ARG A 671 0.44 -6.17 32.15
C ARG A 671 1.67 -5.69 32.94
N ALA A 672 1.60 -5.75 34.27
CA ALA A 672 2.61 -5.27 35.18
C ALA A 672 2.65 -6.16 36.44
N ASP A 673 3.37 -7.28 36.33
CA ASP A 673 3.60 -8.23 37.42
C ASP A 673 4.65 -7.69 38.41
N GLU A 674 4.36 -7.85 39.70
CA GLU A 674 5.20 -7.30 40.78
C GLU A 674 6.55 -8.02 40.88
N ASP A 675 6.61 -9.33 40.63
CA ASP A 675 7.86 -10.10 40.72
C ASP A 675 8.80 -9.69 39.60
N VAL A 676 8.29 -9.60 38.37
CA VAL A 676 9.08 -9.18 37.19
C VAL A 676 9.57 -7.74 37.35
N PHE A 677 8.73 -6.85 37.89
CA PHE A 677 9.12 -5.47 38.20
C PHE A 677 10.24 -5.39 39.24
N ASN A 678 10.16 -6.19 40.30
CA ASN A 678 11.17 -6.24 41.35
C ASN A 678 12.49 -6.82 40.84
N ASP A 679 12.45 -7.88 40.01
CA ASP A 679 13.63 -8.43 39.36
C ASP A 679 14.31 -7.40 38.44
N TRP A 680 13.53 -6.70 37.63
CA TRP A 680 14.02 -5.60 36.80
C TRP A 680 14.67 -4.49 37.65
N CYS A 681 14.02 -4.06 38.73
CA CYS A 681 14.55 -3.04 39.64
C CYS A 681 15.90 -3.47 40.24
N ALA A 682 16.02 -4.73 40.65
CA ALA A 682 17.26 -5.29 41.19
C ALA A 682 18.38 -5.31 40.14
N LYS A 683 18.09 -5.77 38.92
CA LYS A 683 19.07 -5.82 37.80
C LYS A 683 19.51 -4.42 37.36
N MET A 684 18.60 -3.45 37.33
CA MET A 684 18.85 -2.10 36.81
C MET A 684 19.23 -1.07 37.89
N GLY A 685 19.22 -1.46 39.16
CA GLY A 685 19.57 -0.60 40.30
C GLY A 685 18.55 0.50 40.58
N TYR A 686 17.26 0.24 40.36
CA TYR A 686 16.18 1.18 40.66
C TYR A 686 15.51 0.87 42.00
N LYS A 687 15.11 1.92 42.72
CA LYS A 687 14.17 1.81 43.85
C LYS A 687 12.75 1.70 43.28
N GLY A 688 12.12 0.54 43.44
CA GLY A 688 10.75 0.30 43.01
C GLY A 688 9.70 0.95 43.92
N VAL A 689 8.64 1.49 43.32
CA VAL A 689 7.46 2.05 43.99
C VAL A 689 6.21 1.47 43.33
N THR A 690 5.76 0.33 43.83
CA THR A 690 4.50 -0.30 43.38
C THR A 690 3.29 0.33 44.07
N PHE A 691 2.15 0.41 43.38
CA PHE A 691 0.88 0.87 43.94
C PHE A 691 -0.32 0.29 43.17
N ARG A 692 -1.52 0.41 43.74
CA ARG A 692 -2.78 -0.06 43.11
C ARG A 692 -3.67 1.10 42.64
N THR A 693 -4.52 0.83 41.66
CA THR A 693 -5.46 1.80 41.09
C THR A 693 -6.91 1.48 41.45
N VAL A 694 -7.77 2.50 41.44
CA VAL A 694 -9.21 2.38 41.71
C VAL A 694 -9.96 1.80 40.50
N ALA A 695 -9.51 2.15 39.29
CA ALA A 695 -10.02 1.62 38.02
C ALA A 695 -9.03 0.62 37.39
N ASN A 696 -9.49 -0.13 36.38
CA ASN A 696 -8.65 -1.00 35.57
C ASN A 696 -7.75 -0.15 34.66
N ILE A 697 -6.61 0.26 35.21
CA ILE A 697 -5.54 0.94 34.47
C ILE A 697 -4.53 -0.13 34.05
N TYR A 698 -4.42 -0.34 32.74
CA TYR A 698 -3.54 -1.37 32.20
C TYR A 698 -2.06 -0.97 32.29
N HIS A 699 -1.74 0.31 32.09
CA HIS A 699 -0.37 0.86 32.09
C HIS A 699 -0.22 2.09 32.98
N THR A 700 0.90 2.19 33.70
CA THR A 700 1.21 3.35 34.56
C THR A 700 1.29 4.66 33.76
N ASN A 701 1.79 4.60 32.53
CA ASN A 701 2.03 5.79 31.70
C ASN A 701 0.77 6.50 31.18
N VAL A 702 -0.43 5.92 31.35
CA VAL A 702 -1.69 6.60 31.02
C VAL A 702 -2.16 7.51 32.14
N MET A 703 -1.61 7.32 33.36
CA MET A 703 -1.99 8.06 34.57
C MET A 703 -0.84 8.84 35.20
N MET A 704 0.40 8.64 34.73
CA MET A 704 1.58 9.32 35.24
C MET A 704 2.63 9.53 34.13
N SER A 705 3.27 10.71 34.12
CA SER A 705 4.50 10.97 33.37
C SER A 705 5.49 11.74 34.24
N ILE A 706 6.79 11.50 34.02
CA ILE A 706 7.90 12.14 34.74
C ILE A 706 8.87 12.74 33.72
N GLY A 707 9.01 14.06 33.76
CA GLY A 707 10.02 14.82 33.04
C GLY A 707 11.24 15.13 33.91
N SER A 708 12.12 16.02 33.44
CA SER A 708 13.32 16.40 34.19
C SER A 708 13.00 17.09 35.51
N SER A 709 12.02 18.00 35.52
CA SER A 709 11.60 18.75 36.73
C SER A 709 10.13 18.59 37.10
N ILE A 710 9.29 18.04 36.22
CA ILE A 710 7.84 17.89 36.43
C ILE A 710 7.40 16.44 36.57
N ALA A 711 6.27 16.22 37.22
CA ALA A 711 5.52 14.98 37.16
C ALA A 711 4.03 15.29 36.96
N VAL A 712 3.45 14.80 35.86
CA VAL A 712 2.00 14.91 35.58
C VAL A 712 1.33 13.64 36.07
N ILE A 713 0.33 13.74 36.93
CA ILE A 713 -0.28 12.56 37.55
C ILE A 713 -1.77 12.74 37.87
N CYS A 714 -2.56 11.71 37.55
CA CYS A 714 -3.92 11.58 38.07
C CYS A 714 -3.88 10.89 39.43
N VAL A 715 -3.92 11.68 40.51
CA VAL A 715 -3.84 11.13 41.89
C VAL A 715 -5.11 10.35 42.25
N ASP A 716 -6.25 10.74 41.67
CA ASP A 716 -7.54 10.15 42.00
C ASP A 716 -7.69 8.72 41.49
N SER A 717 -6.92 8.33 40.47
CA SER A 717 -6.88 6.95 39.99
C SER A 717 -6.11 6.00 40.92
N ILE A 718 -5.34 6.50 41.89
CA ILE A 718 -4.58 5.69 42.87
C ILE A 718 -5.48 5.39 44.08
N VAL A 719 -5.39 4.16 44.62
CA VAL A 719 -6.10 3.81 45.86
C VAL A 719 -5.68 4.73 47.02
N PRO A 720 -6.61 5.17 47.90
CA PRO A 720 -6.30 6.16 48.95
C PRO A 720 -5.09 5.82 49.83
N ALA A 721 -4.84 4.52 50.10
CA ALA A 721 -3.73 4.04 50.91
C ALA A 721 -2.34 4.37 50.32
N ASP A 722 -2.23 4.47 48.99
CA ASP A 722 -0.95 4.66 48.30
C ASP A 722 -0.67 6.12 47.91
N ARG A 723 -1.71 6.96 47.81
CA ARG A 723 -1.63 8.34 47.29
C ARG A 723 -0.52 9.17 47.93
N LYS A 724 -0.46 9.20 49.27
CA LYS A 724 0.52 9.99 50.02
C LYS A 724 1.94 9.52 49.73
N ARG A 725 2.18 8.19 49.74
CA ARG A 725 3.49 7.59 49.50
C ARG A 725 4.02 7.92 48.11
N VAL A 726 3.17 7.82 47.08
CA VAL A 726 3.55 8.14 45.69
C VAL A 726 3.88 9.62 45.53
N ILE A 727 3.03 10.52 46.05
CA ILE A 727 3.24 11.97 45.95
C ILE A 727 4.51 12.41 46.70
N ASP A 728 4.70 11.91 47.93
CA ASP A 728 5.87 12.25 48.73
C ASP A 728 7.16 11.77 48.06
N GLN A 729 7.13 10.60 47.42
CA GLN A 729 8.26 10.09 46.67
C GLN A 729 8.57 10.92 45.41
N LEU A 730 7.56 11.39 44.67
CA LEU A 730 7.77 12.31 43.54
C LEU A 730 8.39 13.64 43.98
N LYS A 731 7.91 14.20 45.10
CA LYS A 731 8.48 15.41 45.71
C LYS A 731 9.90 15.19 46.21
N ALA A 732 10.19 14.03 46.80
CA ALA A 732 11.54 13.66 47.22
C ALA A 732 12.50 13.53 46.03
N CYS A 733 11.99 13.19 44.85
CA CYS A 733 12.74 13.24 43.59
C CYS A 733 12.87 14.66 43.00
N GLY A 734 12.40 15.70 43.71
CA GLY A 734 12.49 17.10 43.27
C GLY A 734 11.46 17.49 42.20
N LYS A 735 10.39 16.72 42.00
CA LYS A 735 9.41 16.97 40.94
C LYS A 735 8.33 17.96 41.37
N VAL A 736 8.02 18.90 40.48
CA VAL A 736 6.80 19.72 40.55
C VAL A 736 5.62 18.86 40.11
N VAL A 737 4.72 18.55 41.04
CA VAL A 737 3.58 17.66 40.79
C VAL A 737 2.42 18.45 40.19
N ILE A 738 2.10 18.16 38.93
CA ILE A 738 0.96 18.69 38.19
C ILE A 738 -0.16 17.66 38.25
N ARG A 739 -1.25 18.00 38.94
CA ARG A 739 -2.39 17.09 39.11
C ARG A 739 -3.29 17.14 37.89
N ALA A 740 -3.63 15.97 37.35
CA ALA A 740 -4.64 15.78 36.31
C ALA A 740 -5.94 15.24 36.92
N SER A 741 -7.09 15.67 36.41
CA SER A 741 -8.38 15.03 36.71
C SER A 741 -8.52 13.71 35.96
N GLU A 742 -9.49 12.86 36.34
CA GLU A 742 -9.81 11.64 35.58
C GLU A 742 -10.22 11.95 34.13
N GLN A 743 -10.95 13.06 33.91
CA GLN A 743 -11.31 13.52 32.57
C GLN A 743 -10.05 13.86 31.74
N GLN A 744 -9.09 14.55 32.33
CA GLN A 744 -7.82 14.87 31.68
C GLN A 744 -6.96 13.61 31.44
N MET A 745 -6.98 12.65 32.36
CA MET A 745 -6.34 11.34 32.18
C MET A 745 -6.94 10.59 30.98
N ASN A 746 -8.28 10.56 30.86
CA ASN A 746 -8.97 9.97 29.71
C ASN A 746 -8.75 10.73 28.40
N ALA A 747 -8.34 12.01 28.48
CA ALA A 747 -7.85 12.81 27.36
C ALA A 747 -6.32 12.69 27.16
N PHE A 748 -5.67 11.67 27.76
CA PHE A 748 -4.23 11.37 27.65
C PHE A 748 -3.27 12.44 28.21
N LEU A 749 -3.71 13.34 29.10
CA LEU A 749 -2.83 14.38 29.68
C LEU A 749 -1.61 13.81 30.39
N CYS A 750 -1.76 12.65 31.05
CA CYS A 750 -0.65 12.01 31.73
C CYS A 750 0.23 11.17 30.79
N ASN A 751 -0.16 10.96 29.52
CA ASN A 751 0.59 10.22 28.52
C ASN A 751 1.46 11.16 27.65
N CYS A 752 2.10 12.14 28.30
CA CYS A 752 3.04 13.06 27.68
C CYS A 752 4.49 12.62 27.89
N ILE A 753 5.41 13.07 27.05
CA ILE A 753 6.84 12.74 27.13
C ILE A 753 7.71 13.98 26.93
N GLU A 754 8.67 14.17 27.84
CA GLU A 754 9.69 15.20 27.72
C GLU A 754 10.87 14.65 26.90
N LEU A 755 11.18 15.28 25.79
CA LEU A 755 12.35 15.01 24.94
C LEU A 755 13.26 16.24 24.93
N GLN A 756 14.47 16.07 24.40
CA GLN A 756 15.38 17.18 24.16
C GLN A 756 15.63 17.32 22.65
N ASN A 757 15.77 18.55 22.14
CA ASN A 757 16.28 18.73 20.78
C ASN A 757 17.82 18.69 20.73
N ASN A 758 18.38 18.84 19.54
CA ASN A 758 19.84 18.90 19.35
C ASN A 758 20.52 20.12 19.99
N ASP A 759 19.75 21.19 20.29
CA ASP A 759 20.24 22.42 20.92
C ASP A 759 20.16 22.39 22.45
N GLY A 760 19.46 21.39 23.01
CA GLY A 760 19.31 21.21 24.44
C GLY A 760 17.96 21.65 25.03
N ASP A 761 17.04 22.16 24.21
CA ASP A 761 15.72 22.61 24.66
C ASP A 761 14.83 21.42 25.05
N LYS A 762 14.07 21.58 26.13
CA LYS A 762 13.13 20.60 26.65
C LYS A 762 11.78 20.75 25.96
N LEU A 763 11.35 19.69 25.31
CA LEU A 763 10.13 19.63 24.52
C LEU A 763 9.17 18.64 25.15
N LEU A 764 8.00 19.10 25.57
CA LEU A 764 6.95 18.23 26.10
C LEU A 764 5.94 17.87 25.00
N PHE A 765 6.07 16.66 24.46
CA PHE A 765 5.14 16.12 23.47
C PHE A 765 3.89 15.55 24.16
N MET A 766 2.73 15.88 23.62
CA MET A 766 1.43 15.35 24.06
C MET A 766 0.44 15.36 22.91
N SER A 767 -0.67 14.63 23.03
CA SER A 767 -1.73 14.71 22.02
C SER A 767 -2.45 16.06 22.07
N GLU A 768 -3.07 16.44 20.96
CA GLU A 768 -3.89 17.65 20.88
C GLU A 768 -5.08 17.57 21.86
N GLN A 769 -5.63 16.38 22.12
CA GLN A 769 -6.66 16.17 23.15
C GLN A 769 -6.14 16.50 24.55
N ALA A 770 -4.95 16.02 24.89
CA ALA A 770 -4.28 16.32 26.15
C ALA A 770 -4.03 17.83 26.28
N TYR A 771 -3.50 18.45 25.23
CA TYR A 771 -3.21 19.88 25.19
C TYR A 771 -4.47 20.72 25.41
N ASN A 772 -5.56 20.42 24.71
CA ASN A 772 -6.83 21.14 24.82
C ASN A 772 -7.52 20.92 26.17
N SER A 773 -7.14 19.88 26.91
CA SER A 773 -7.67 19.61 28.26
C SER A 773 -6.97 20.42 29.36
N LEU A 774 -5.82 21.05 29.07
CA LEU A 774 -5.04 21.81 30.05
C LEU A 774 -5.80 23.04 30.56
N THR A 775 -5.74 23.25 31.86
CA THR A 775 -6.10 24.53 32.47
C THR A 775 -4.97 25.55 32.31
N GLU A 776 -5.28 26.84 32.39
CA GLU A 776 -4.29 27.92 32.33
C GLU A 776 -3.17 27.76 33.38
N ASN A 777 -3.52 27.35 34.61
CA ASN A 777 -2.56 27.11 35.69
C ASN A 777 -1.63 25.93 35.39
N GLN A 778 -2.15 24.85 34.80
CA GLN A 778 -1.31 23.71 34.40
C GLN A 778 -0.38 24.12 33.25
N MET A 779 -0.89 24.83 32.24
CA MET A 779 -0.08 25.34 31.13
C MET A 779 1.05 26.24 31.64
N TYR A 780 0.74 27.18 32.55
CA TYR A 780 1.74 28.03 33.18
C TYR A 780 2.81 27.21 33.91
N ALA A 781 2.41 26.22 34.72
CA ALA A 781 3.34 25.35 35.44
C ALA A 781 4.26 24.55 34.49
N LEU A 782 3.74 24.10 33.34
CA LEU A 782 4.52 23.41 32.32
C LEU A 782 5.56 24.35 31.69
N LEU A 783 5.15 25.53 31.22
CA LEU A 783 6.04 26.49 30.55
C LEU A 783 7.11 27.11 31.47
N GLN A 784 6.98 26.98 32.79
CA GLN A 784 8.06 27.32 33.74
C GLN A 784 9.16 26.25 33.81
N ASN A 785 8.93 25.06 33.25
CA ASN A 785 9.78 23.88 33.43
C ASN A 785 10.27 23.27 32.11
N VAL A 786 9.55 23.50 31.02
CA VAL A 786 9.92 23.07 29.66
C VAL A 786 9.93 24.28 28.73
N ASP A 787 10.76 24.22 27.69
CA ASP A 787 10.93 25.32 26.74
C ASP A 787 9.77 25.37 25.73
N LYS A 788 9.16 24.21 25.43
CA LYS A 788 8.02 24.14 24.51
C LYS A 788 7.09 22.97 24.82
N VAL A 789 5.78 23.21 24.73
CA VAL A 789 4.76 22.16 24.65
C VAL A 789 4.41 21.93 23.19
N VAL A 790 4.48 20.67 22.74
CA VAL A 790 4.27 20.28 21.33
C VAL A 790 3.02 19.40 21.24
N PRO A 791 1.85 19.96 20.87
CA PRO A 791 0.66 19.17 20.62
C PRO A 791 0.76 18.42 19.28
N VAL A 792 0.24 17.19 19.25
CA VAL A 792 0.17 16.35 18.04
C VAL A 792 -1.23 15.79 17.87
N ALA A 793 -1.85 15.98 16.69
CA ALA A 793 -3.14 15.37 16.37
C ALA A 793 -2.97 13.86 16.13
N PHE A 794 -3.26 13.06 17.16
CA PHE A 794 -2.95 11.63 17.27
C PHE A 794 -4.19 10.73 17.51
N ASP A 795 -5.38 11.30 17.32
CA ASP A 795 -6.67 10.81 17.82
C ASP A 795 -7.07 9.40 17.35
N ILE A 796 -6.90 9.08 16.06
CA ILE A 796 -7.30 7.76 15.55
C ILE A 796 -6.47 6.61 16.17
N ILE A 797 -5.18 6.84 16.44
CA ILE A 797 -4.31 5.84 17.07
C ILE A 797 -4.72 5.66 18.54
N GLU A 798 -4.99 6.77 19.24
CA GLU A 798 -5.51 6.76 20.62
C GLU A 798 -6.82 5.98 20.71
N LYS A 799 -7.77 6.22 19.80
CA LYS A 799 -9.08 5.56 19.79
C LYS A 799 -9.01 4.08 19.43
N VAL A 800 -8.21 3.70 18.45
CA VAL A 800 -8.19 2.31 17.93
C VAL A 800 -7.28 1.41 18.78
N ALA A 801 -6.13 1.92 19.22
CA ALA A 801 -5.12 1.14 19.93
C ALA A 801 -4.93 1.55 21.41
N GLY A 802 -5.63 2.57 21.90
CA GLY A 802 -5.72 2.88 23.33
C GLY A 802 -4.43 3.42 23.97
N GLY A 803 -3.41 3.76 23.17
CA GLY A 803 -2.14 4.35 23.62
C GLY A 803 -1.94 5.74 23.03
N GLY A 804 -1.30 6.64 23.78
CA GLY A 804 -1.06 8.04 23.38
C GLY A 804 0.33 8.29 22.79
N VAL A 805 0.66 9.57 22.63
CA VAL A 805 1.91 10.04 22.00
C VAL A 805 3.16 9.48 22.70
N ARG A 806 3.18 9.42 24.04
CA ARG A 806 4.32 8.83 24.77
C ARG A 806 4.52 7.36 24.42
N CYS A 807 3.45 6.59 24.26
CA CYS A 807 3.57 5.17 23.92
C CYS A 807 4.22 4.96 22.53
N ALA A 808 3.96 5.88 21.59
CA ALA A 808 4.49 5.77 20.23
C ALA A 808 6.01 6.02 20.12
N ILE A 809 6.66 6.43 21.21
CA ILE A 809 8.05 6.89 21.24
C ILE A 809 8.88 5.95 22.13
N GLY A 810 9.81 5.22 21.51
CA GLY A 810 10.86 4.48 22.23
C GLY A 810 12.11 5.33 22.38
N GLU A 811 12.46 5.73 23.61
CA GLU A 811 13.66 6.53 23.86
C GLU A 811 14.95 5.74 23.58
N LEU A 812 15.92 6.34 22.89
CA LEU A 812 17.27 5.82 22.67
C LEU A 812 18.28 6.70 23.41
N PHE A 813 18.90 6.19 24.47
CA PHE A 813 19.75 6.94 25.41
C PHE A 813 21.24 6.79 25.20
#